data_AF-A0A3M1ZHW2-F1
#
_entry.id   AF-A0A3M1ZHW2-F1
#
_cell.length_a   1.000
_cell.length_b   1.000
_cell.length_c   1.000
_cell.angle_alpha   90.00
_cell.angle_beta   90.00
_cell.angle_gamma   90.00
#
_symmetry.space_group_name_H-M   'P 1'
#
loop_
_entity.id
_entity.type
_entity.pdbx_description
1 polymer ?
#
loop_
_entity_poly.entity_id
_entity_poly.type
_entity_poly.pdbx_seq_one_letter_code
_entity_poly.pdbx_strand_id
1 'polypeptide(L)'
;GLPDLAVANSGSGNVSVLMNQGGGVFAAAVNYAAGTNPQSVTAADFNGDGLPDLAVADSVNGVSVLKNINGAFGPAITYPAGSSPVCVTSADFNGDGLPDLAVANSGSGNVSVLMNKGGRTFALARNYAVGTNPSDITVADFNGDGLLDLAVAYQGAIFSPGGISVLLNKRGGVFAASNSFASSKFGASPLSVTSADFNGDGLPDLVVGSDSSLVFVMLNLAGRAFTAPNGYTTGSVSQSVTSADFNADGLPDVAMALTSDNSVSLLLNLGAGEFYGANYFGTGTNPRSIATADFNGDGLLDIAVADYGTICWGSSCGDVSVLLNTGGGNFRKARKYTAGNNPYTLVSADFNGDGLPDLAVGDYLGGVDVLLNKRGRTFSAPQTYASNISPKSIISADFNGDGSPDLAVATSTNVMVMFNNGFGNFSLPTNYAAGSSPQSITTADFNGDGLPDLAVANSGSGNVSVLMNQGGGVFAAAVNYAAGTNPKSVTTGDFNADGLPDLAVANNGSDNVSVLLNQGGGVFARDSKYFMPLKGTTLFLSGKSISSADFNGDGLPDLAVVLDSYPDVALLWHQSAGKTTIIKRTKNDFNGDGKSDILWHNLKTKANLVWKVGPKGRQGVMRLPKIKGAWAVAGIGDFNGDGKSDILWHDPKTKANLVWEIGSKGKLGVIRLPKIRGAWTVAEIGDFNGDGMSDILWQNPKTKANLVWQIGPKGRQSIM
;
A
#
# COMPACT_ATOMS: atom_id res chain seq x y z
N GLY A 1 18.52 -16.83 -21.74
CA GLY A 1 17.61 -17.94 -21.40
C GLY A 1 16.54 -17.41 -20.47
N LEU A 2 15.68 -18.29 -19.98
CA LEU A 2 14.83 -17.96 -18.83
C LEU A 2 15.73 -17.93 -17.56
N PRO A 3 15.46 -17.08 -16.56
CA PRO A 3 16.33 -16.94 -15.39
C PRO A 3 16.14 -18.11 -14.41
N ASP A 4 17.21 -18.88 -14.16
CA ASP A 4 17.25 -19.97 -13.19
C ASP A 4 17.25 -19.47 -11.74
N LEU A 5 16.72 -20.27 -10.80
CA LEU A 5 16.68 -19.93 -9.37
C LEU A 5 17.82 -20.63 -8.61
N ALA A 6 18.63 -19.87 -7.87
CA ALA A 6 19.63 -20.39 -6.94
C ALA A 6 19.26 -20.12 -5.47
N VAL A 7 19.38 -21.12 -4.60
CA VAL A 7 18.98 -21.05 -3.17
C VAL A 7 20.10 -21.57 -2.27
N ALA A 8 20.58 -20.74 -1.34
CA ALA A 8 21.58 -21.11 -0.34
C ALA A 8 20.93 -21.90 0.83
N ASN A 9 21.24 -23.19 0.96
CA ASN A 9 20.62 -24.05 1.98
C ASN A 9 21.49 -24.19 3.24
N SER A 10 21.30 -23.27 4.20
CA SER A 10 21.99 -23.24 5.49
C SER A 10 21.97 -24.57 6.27
N GLY A 11 20.96 -25.43 6.05
CA GLY A 11 20.85 -26.74 6.72
C GLY A 11 21.57 -27.92 6.04
N SER A 12 22.04 -27.79 4.79
CA SER A 12 22.54 -28.92 3.98
C SER A 12 23.85 -28.69 3.23
N GLY A 13 24.52 -27.54 3.43
CA GLY A 13 25.88 -27.30 2.91
C GLY A 13 25.97 -27.16 1.38
N ASN A 14 24.85 -26.85 0.74
CA ASN A 14 24.71 -26.83 -0.71
C ASN A 14 23.90 -25.62 -1.19
N VAL A 15 24.10 -25.26 -2.45
CA VAL A 15 23.21 -24.38 -3.21
C VAL A 15 22.32 -25.26 -4.08
N SER A 16 21.01 -25.10 -3.97
CA SER A 16 20.07 -25.66 -4.94
C SER A 16 20.03 -24.75 -6.15
N VAL A 17 20.18 -25.29 -7.35
CA VAL A 17 19.78 -24.60 -8.59
C VAL A 17 18.59 -25.32 -9.18
N LEU A 18 17.54 -24.58 -9.44
CA LEU A 18 16.32 -25.03 -10.09
C LEU A 18 16.31 -24.37 -11.47
N MET A 19 16.44 -25.16 -12.54
CA MET A 19 16.48 -24.59 -13.90
C MET A 19 15.07 -24.16 -14.34
N ASN A 20 14.94 -22.97 -14.90
CA ASN A 20 13.68 -22.39 -15.32
C ASN A 20 13.23 -23.01 -16.66
N GLN A 21 12.09 -23.69 -16.65
CA GLN A 21 11.54 -24.40 -17.80
C GLN A 21 10.53 -23.55 -18.60
N GLY A 22 10.24 -22.33 -18.14
CA GLY A 22 9.20 -21.46 -18.68
C GLY A 22 7.88 -21.61 -17.91
N GLY A 23 6.97 -20.65 -18.08
CA GLY A 23 5.68 -20.65 -17.37
C GLY A 23 5.82 -20.58 -15.85
N GLY A 24 6.92 -20.02 -15.32
CA GLY A 24 7.28 -20.00 -13.90
C GLY A 24 7.54 -21.38 -13.27
N VAL A 25 7.59 -22.45 -14.10
CA VAL A 25 7.90 -23.80 -13.65
C VAL A 25 9.41 -23.99 -13.62
N PHE A 26 9.94 -24.33 -12.45
CA PHE A 26 11.34 -24.73 -12.31
C PHE A 26 11.47 -26.26 -12.23
N ALA A 27 12.53 -26.79 -12.83
CA ALA A 27 12.92 -28.19 -12.73
C ALA A 27 13.25 -28.56 -11.26
N ALA A 28 13.19 -29.86 -10.96
CA ALA A 28 13.56 -30.37 -9.64
C ALA A 28 14.97 -29.93 -9.24
N ALA A 29 15.12 -29.45 -7.99
CA ALA A 29 16.34 -28.83 -7.50
C ALA A 29 17.59 -29.71 -7.63
N VAL A 30 18.57 -29.23 -8.42
CA VAL A 30 19.89 -29.84 -8.54
C VAL A 30 20.80 -29.22 -7.49
N ASN A 31 21.30 -30.04 -6.57
CA ASN A 31 22.03 -29.57 -5.39
C ASN A 31 23.55 -29.66 -5.60
N TYR A 32 24.23 -28.51 -5.52
CA TYR A 32 25.68 -28.40 -5.68
C TYR A 32 26.34 -28.03 -4.35
N ALA A 33 27.42 -28.73 -3.96
CA ALA A 33 28.12 -28.45 -2.71
C ALA A 33 28.73 -27.04 -2.73
N ALA A 34 28.39 -26.21 -1.74
CA ALA A 34 28.73 -24.78 -1.71
C ALA A 34 29.50 -24.35 -0.46
N GLY A 35 29.77 -25.26 0.48
CA GLY A 35 30.47 -24.97 1.73
C GLY A 35 29.61 -25.24 2.96
N THR A 36 30.09 -24.87 4.14
CA THR A 36 29.37 -25.13 5.39
C THR A 36 28.30 -24.07 5.62
N ASN A 37 27.06 -24.52 5.85
CA ASN A 37 25.88 -23.71 6.15
C ASN A 37 25.79 -22.42 5.28
N PRO A 38 25.61 -22.52 3.96
CA PRO A 38 25.55 -21.34 3.11
C PRO A 38 24.38 -20.42 3.48
N GLN A 39 24.65 -19.13 3.69
CA GLN A 39 23.67 -18.15 4.19
C GLN A 39 23.04 -17.30 3.08
N SER A 40 23.81 -17.00 2.02
CA SER A 40 23.43 -16.07 0.95
C SER A 40 24.11 -16.49 -0.35
N VAL A 41 23.48 -16.19 -1.49
CA VAL A 41 23.98 -16.47 -2.84
C VAL A 41 23.68 -15.29 -3.76
N THR A 42 24.65 -14.94 -4.60
CA THR A 42 24.49 -14.02 -5.74
C THR A 42 24.91 -14.71 -7.03
N ALA A 43 24.37 -14.25 -8.17
CA ALA A 43 24.58 -14.81 -9.49
C ALA A 43 25.09 -13.74 -10.47
N ALA A 44 26.25 -13.96 -11.09
CA ALA A 44 26.83 -13.06 -12.09
C ALA A 44 27.88 -13.80 -12.94
N ASP A 45 28.23 -13.29 -14.12
CA ASP A 45 29.27 -13.90 -14.96
C ASP A 45 30.68 -13.60 -14.41
N PHE A 46 31.12 -14.41 -13.43
CA PHE A 46 32.42 -14.26 -12.78
C PHE A 46 33.62 -14.68 -13.66
N ASN A 47 33.44 -15.11 -14.91
CA ASN A 47 34.55 -15.48 -15.78
C ASN A 47 34.53 -14.89 -17.21
N GLY A 48 33.50 -14.14 -17.60
CA GLY A 48 33.38 -13.48 -18.91
C GLY A 48 33.04 -14.42 -20.07
N ASP A 49 32.21 -15.47 -19.86
CA ASP A 49 31.73 -16.34 -20.96
C ASP A 49 30.22 -16.25 -21.26
N GLY A 50 29.52 -15.28 -20.66
CA GLY A 50 28.12 -14.96 -20.91
C GLY A 50 27.12 -15.81 -20.14
N LEU A 51 27.59 -16.69 -19.24
CA LEU A 51 26.75 -17.51 -18.36
C LEU A 51 26.87 -17.02 -16.90
N PRO A 52 25.76 -16.83 -16.16
CA PRO A 52 25.83 -16.52 -14.74
C PRO A 52 26.44 -17.69 -13.93
N ASP A 53 27.60 -17.45 -13.34
CA ASP A 53 28.20 -18.23 -12.26
C ASP A 53 27.51 -17.89 -10.92
N LEU A 54 27.75 -18.69 -9.87
CA LEU A 54 27.21 -18.45 -8.53
C LEU A 54 28.32 -18.18 -7.52
N ALA A 55 28.13 -17.21 -6.63
CA ALA A 55 28.97 -16.97 -5.47
C ALA A 55 28.13 -17.10 -4.18
N VAL A 56 28.58 -17.93 -3.25
CA VAL A 56 27.80 -18.36 -2.08
C VAL A 56 28.59 -18.11 -0.79
N ALA A 57 28.03 -17.35 0.16
CA ALA A 57 28.63 -17.09 1.46
C ALA A 57 28.54 -18.31 2.37
N ASP A 58 29.67 -18.93 2.76
CA ASP A 58 29.71 -20.01 3.75
C ASP A 58 29.75 -19.44 5.18
N SER A 59 29.08 -20.05 6.17
CA SER A 59 29.01 -19.47 7.52
C SER A 59 30.31 -19.61 8.34
N VAL A 60 31.42 -20.03 7.72
CA VAL A 60 32.68 -20.34 8.38
C VAL A 60 33.68 -19.22 8.15
N ASN A 61 34.28 -19.13 6.94
CA ASN A 61 35.39 -18.20 6.66
C ASN A 61 35.49 -17.78 5.17
N GLY A 62 34.49 -18.01 4.32
CA GLY A 62 34.70 -17.83 2.87
C GLY A 62 33.46 -17.58 2.01
N VAL A 63 33.75 -17.34 0.73
CA VAL A 63 32.78 -17.29 -0.37
C VAL A 63 33.14 -18.32 -1.43
N SER A 64 32.22 -19.23 -1.72
CA SER A 64 32.37 -20.33 -2.66
C SER A 64 31.83 -19.95 -4.03
N VAL A 65 32.68 -19.97 -5.06
CA VAL A 65 32.29 -19.65 -6.44
C VAL A 65 32.14 -20.93 -7.26
N LEU A 66 30.95 -21.18 -7.79
CA LEU A 66 30.60 -22.33 -8.63
C LEU A 66 30.43 -21.86 -10.07
N LYS A 67 31.14 -22.49 -11.02
CA LYS A 67 31.02 -22.15 -12.45
C LYS A 67 29.85 -22.83 -13.13
N ASN A 68 29.10 -22.08 -13.91
CA ASN A 68 28.11 -22.57 -14.87
C ASN A 68 28.79 -23.20 -16.10
N ILE A 69 28.41 -24.42 -16.42
CA ILE A 69 28.88 -25.20 -17.56
C ILE A 69 27.64 -25.65 -18.33
N ASN A 70 27.06 -24.73 -19.09
CA ASN A 70 25.84 -24.94 -19.90
C ASN A 70 24.64 -25.50 -19.09
N GLY A 71 24.33 -24.89 -17.94
CA GLY A 71 23.21 -25.26 -17.07
C GLY A 71 23.56 -26.24 -15.94
N ALA A 72 24.78 -26.79 -15.93
CA ALA A 72 25.29 -27.61 -14.83
C ALA A 72 26.43 -26.90 -14.11
N PHE A 73 26.45 -26.92 -12.78
CA PHE A 73 27.50 -26.24 -12.00
C PHE A 73 28.69 -27.14 -11.67
N GLY A 74 29.89 -26.66 -11.98
CA GLY A 74 31.15 -27.29 -11.62
C GLY A 74 31.48 -27.17 -10.13
N PRO A 75 32.55 -27.82 -9.66
CA PRO A 75 32.95 -27.78 -8.25
C PRO A 75 33.21 -26.34 -7.78
N ALA A 76 32.76 -26.07 -6.55
CA ALA A 76 33.01 -24.82 -5.85
C ALA A 76 34.51 -24.58 -5.63
N ILE A 77 34.92 -23.32 -5.79
CA ILE A 77 36.24 -22.84 -5.37
C ILE A 77 35.99 -21.80 -4.27
N THR A 78 36.40 -22.12 -3.04
CA THR A 78 36.19 -21.24 -1.88
C THR A 78 37.34 -20.26 -1.72
N TYR A 79 37.01 -18.97 -1.70
CA TYR A 79 37.93 -17.86 -1.46
C TYR A 79 37.77 -17.35 -0.02
N PRO A 80 38.88 -17.17 0.74
CA PRO A 80 38.81 -16.66 2.11
C PRO A 80 38.22 -15.25 2.21
N ALA A 81 37.30 -15.06 3.15
CA ALA A 81 36.65 -13.81 3.52
C ALA A 81 36.92 -13.50 5.01
N GLY A 82 36.00 -12.83 5.70
CA GLY A 82 36.01 -12.73 7.16
C GLY A 82 35.37 -13.97 7.81
N SER A 83 35.27 -13.98 9.15
CA SER A 83 34.58 -15.06 9.88
C SER A 83 33.07 -14.86 9.91
N SER A 84 32.36 -15.98 9.76
CA SER A 84 30.90 -16.07 9.61
C SER A 84 30.29 -15.07 8.62
N PRO A 85 30.60 -15.19 7.32
CA PRO A 85 29.80 -14.60 6.24
C PRO A 85 28.29 -14.85 6.40
N VAL A 86 27.47 -13.82 6.12
CA VAL A 86 25.99 -13.89 6.17
C VAL A 86 25.31 -13.35 4.92
N CYS A 87 25.85 -12.33 4.27
CA CYS A 87 25.34 -11.77 3.02
C CYS A 87 26.48 -11.67 2.00
N VAL A 88 26.21 -11.96 0.72
CA VAL A 88 27.12 -11.69 -0.41
C VAL A 88 26.36 -11.00 -1.54
N THR A 89 26.95 -9.93 -2.07
CA THR A 89 26.47 -9.21 -3.26
C THR A 89 27.60 -9.07 -4.28
N SER A 90 27.24 -8.79 -5.53
CA SER A 90 28.16 -8.71 -6.66
C SER A 90 27.85 -7.52 -7.56
N ALA A 91 28.88 -6.75 -7.90
CA ALA A 91 28.84 -5.63 -8.83
C ALA A 91 30.25 -5.37 -9.35
N ASP A 92 30.41 -4.68 -10.48
CA ASP A 92 31.72 -4.17 -10.89
C ASP A 92 32.07 -2.93 -10.04
N PHE A 93 33.00 -3.09 -9.08
CA PHE A 93 33.44 -1.98 -8.22
C PHE A 93 34.66 -1.25 -8.78
N ASN A 94 35.26 -1.76 -9.86
CA ASN A 94 36.57 -1.33 -10.33
C ASN A 94 36.54 -0.66 -11.73
N GLY A 95 35.58 -1.04 -12.58
CA GLY A 95 35.30 -0.50 -13.91
C GLY A 95 35.87 -1.34 -15.07
N ASP A 96 36.20 -2.62 -14.87
CA ASP A 96 36.76 -3.51 -15.90
C ASP A 96 35.73 -4.40 -16.61
N GLY A 97 34.46 -4.34 -16.20
CA GLY A 97 33.36 -5.12 -16.77
C GLY A 97 33.23 -6.54 -16.20
N LEU A 98 34.02 -6.91 -15.19
CA LEU A 98 33.88 -8.17 -14.46
C LEU A 98 33.21 -7.93 -13.10
N PRO A 99 32.16 -8.70 -12.74
CA PRO A 99 31.56 -8.62 -11.41
C PRO A 99 32.57 -8.99 -10.31
N ASP A 100 32.81 -8.05 -9.39
CA ASP A 100 33.51 -8.25 -8.12
C ASP A 100 32.54 -8.79 -7.06
N LEU A 101 33.05 -9.15 -5.86
CA LEU A 101 32.24 -9.63 -4.74
C LEU A 101 32.42 -8.78 -3.48
N ALA A 102 31.33 -8.49 -2.77
CA ALA A 102 31.32 -7.91 -1.43
C ALA A 102 30.55 -8.82 -0.46
N VAL A 103 31.17 -9.20 0.66
CA VAL A 103 30.70 -10.23 1.60
C VAL A 103 30.63 -9.65 3.02
N ALA A 104 29.46 -9.67 3.66
CA ALA A 104 29.27 -9.20 5.04
C ALA A 104 29.61 -10.32 6.05
N ASN A 105 30.56 -10.06 6.94
CA ASN A 105 31.11 -11.06 7.86
C ASN A 105 30.68 -10.78 9.31
N SER A 106 29.56 -11.37 9.72
CA SER A 106 28.93 -11.17 11.04
C SER A 106 29.92 -11.33 12.20
N GLY A 107 30.71 -12.40 12.18
CA GLY A 107 31.65 -12.80 13.23
C GLY A 107 32.95 -11.99 13.29
N SER A 108 33.19 -11.09 12.32
CA SER A 108 34.40 -10.24 12.28
C SER A 108 34.13 -8.76 12.02
N GLY A 109 32.87 -8.32 11.95
CA GLY A 109 32.48 -6.91 11.97
C GLY A 109 32.93 -6.09 10.75
N ASN A 110 33.09 -6.75 9.61
CA ASN A 110 33.64 -6.15 8.38
C ASN A 110 32.91 -6.65 7.13
N VAL A 111 33.07 -5.93 6.03
CA VAL A 111 32.81 -6.42 4.68
C VAL A 111 34.14 -6.79 4.02
N SER A 112 34.22 -8.00 3.48
CA SER A 112 35.30 -8.45 2.60
C SER A 112 34.95 -8.14 1.17
N VAL A 113 35.78 -7.37 0.47
CA VAL A 113 35.65 -7.16 -0.98
C VAL A 113 36.75 -7.93 -1.72
N LEU A 114 36.34 -8.78 -2.66
CA LEU A 114 37.21 -9.63 -3.46
C LEU A 114 37.11 -9.18 -4.93
N MET A 115 38.21 -8.62 -5.46
CA MET A 115 38.26 -8.21 -6.87
C MET A 115 38.35 -9.42 -7.78
N ASN A 116 37.62 -9.42 -8.88
CA ASN A 116 37.75 -10.40 -9.95
C ASN A 116 39.08 -10.18 -10.72
N LYS A 117 39.53 -11.21 -11.44
CA LYS A 117 40.69 -11.18 -12.36
C LYS A 117 40.42 -11.96 -13.64
N GLY A 118 39.17 -12.37 -13.86
CA GLY A 118 38.75 -13.28 -14.92
C GLY A 118 39.02 -14.75 -14.58
N GLY A 119 38.44 -15.65 -15.38
CA GLY A 119 38.64 -17.09 -15.25
C GLY A 119 38.23 -17.69 -13.89
N ARG A 120 37.23 -17.09 -13.23
CA ARG A 120 36.80 -17.36 -11.83
C ARG A 120 37.83 -16.99 -10.75
N THR A 121 38.95 -16.36 -11.08
CA THR A 121 40.03 -16.13 -10.10
C THR A 121 39.91 -14.78 -9.40
N PHE A 122 39.83 -14.79 -8.07
CA PHE A 122 39.71 -13.58 -7.27
C PHE A 122 41.03 -13.13 -6.64
N ALA A 123 41.12 -11.85 -6.28
CA ALA A 123 42.13 -11.29 -5.41
C ALA A 123 41.95 -11.77 -3.96
N LEU A 124 43.00 -11.60 -3.14
CA LEU A 124 42.86 -11.71 -1.69
C LEU A 124 41.89 -10.63 -1.19
N ALA A 125 40.97 -11.01 -0.31
CA ALA A 125 39.96 -10.12 0.23
C ALA A 125 40.55 -8.87 0.90
N ARG A 126 39.95 -7.71 0.63
CA ARG A 126 40.18 -6.47 1.37
C ARG A 126 39.04 -6.27 2.34
N ASN A 127 39.36 -6.27 3.64
CA ASN A 127 38.36 -6.22 4.70
C ASN A 127 38.23 -4.79 5.24
N TYR A 128 37.03 -4.22 5.15
CA TYR A 128 36.69 -2.89 5.64
C TYR A 128 35.76 -3.02 6.85
N ALA A 129 36.12 -2.44 8.00
CA ALA A 129 35.28 -2.49 9.19
C ALA A 129 33.96 -1.73 8.97
N VAL A 130 32.83 -2.25 9.46
CA VAL A 130 31.48 -1.70 9.22
C VAL A 130 30.60 -1.62 10.46
N GLY A 131 31.02 -2.19 11.59
CA GLY A 131 30.22 -2.28 12.81
C GLY A 131 30.16 -3.70 13.34
N THR A 132 29.53 -3.90 14.49
CA THR A 132 29.31 -5.24 15.06
C THR A 132 28.22 -5.98 14.31
N ASN A 133 28.39 -7.29 14.08
CA ASN A 133 27.38 -8.15 13.48
C ASN A 133 26.65 -7.52 12.26
N PRO A 134 27.38 -7.21 11.15
CA PRO A 134 26.76 -6.79 9.91
C PRO A 134 25.77 -7.84 9.40
N SER A 135 24.59 -7.40 9.00
CA SER A 135 23.45 -8.23 8.60
C SER A 135 23.23 -8.25 7.09
N ASP A 136 23.38 -7.09 6.42
CA ASP A 136 22.91 -6.89 5.05
C ASP A 136 23.74 -5.82 4.31
N ILE A 137 23.77 -5.87 2.96
CA ILE A 137 24.50 -4.92 2.09
C ILE A 137 23.61 -4.51 0.90
N THR A 138 23.39 -3.20 0.73
CA THR A 138 22.92 -2.61 -0.53
C THR A 138 24.06 -1.88 -1.27
N VAL A 139 23.91 -1.73 -2.58
CA VAL A 139 24.89 -1.16 -3.51
C VAL A 139 24.20 -0.09 -4.36
N ALA A 140 24.71 1.14 -4.34
CA ALA A 140 24.22 2.26 -5.14
C ALA A 140 25.32 3.32 -5.29
N ASP A 141 25.17 4.28 -6.22
CA ASP A 141 25.95 5.52 -6.14
C ASP A 141 25.28 6.44 -5.10
N PHE A 142 25.81 6.44 -3.88
CA PHE A 142 25.26 7.22 -2.77
C PHE A 142 25.73 8.69 -2.78
N ASN A 143 26.68 9.04 -3.66
CA ASN A 143 27.37 10.34 -3.62
C ASN A 143 27.29 11.15 -4.94
N GLY A 144 26.88 10.52 -6.04
CA GLY A 144 26.72 11.13 -7.37
C GLY A 144 28.01 11.22 -8.19
N ASP A 145 29.03 10.38 -7.91
CA ASP A 145 30.32 10.38 -8.64
C ASP A 145 30.45 9.29 -9.72
N GLY A 146 29.39 8.52 -9.95
CA GLY A 146 29.31 7.45 -10.96
C GLY A 146 30.04 6.17 -10.58
N LEU A 147 30.40 6.00 -9.30
CA LEU A 147 30.99 4.78 -8.75
C LEU A 147 29.98 4.10 -7.81
N LEU A 148 29.97 2.77 -7.82
CA LEU A 148 29.11 2.00 -6.91
C LEU A 148 29.74 1.96 -5.50
N ASP A 149 29.03 2.57 -4.55
CA ASP A 149 29.30 2.60 -3.12
C ASP A 149 28.57 1.43 -2.41
N LEU A 150 28.92 1.16 -1.15
CA LEU A 150 28.24 0.16 -0.30
C LEU A 150 27.54 0.82 0.88
N ALA A 151 26.33 0.38 1.23
CA ALA A 151 25.69 0.69 2.51
C ALA A 151 25.31 -0.61 3.24
N VAL A 152 25.70 -0.71 4.50
CA VAL A 152 25.75 -1.98 5.24
C VAL A 152 24.96 -1.86 6.55
N ALA A 153 23.93 -2.68 6.74
CA ALA A 153 23.22 -2.77 8.01
C ALA A 153 24.06 -3.51 9.04
N TYR A 154 24.09 -3.02 10.29
CA TYR A 154 24.80 -3.68 11.39
C TYR A 154 24.06 -3.59 12.72
N GLN A 155 24.10 -4.69 13.48
CA GLN A 155 23.44 -4.77 14.77
C GLN A 155 24.30 -4.20 15.89
N GLY A 156 23.65 -3.58 16.88
CA GLY A 156 24.32 -3.11 18.09
C GLY A 156 24.79 -4.28 18.95
N ALA A 157 26.03 -4.22 19.43
CA ALA A 157 26.43 -5.02 20.60
C ALA A 157 25.49 -4.72 21.79
N ILE A 158 25.38 -5.64 22.76
CA ILE A 158 24.44 -5.50 23.88
C ILE A 158 24.61 -4.13 24.57
N PHE A 159 23.50 -3.41 24.73
CA PHE A 159 23.40 -2.02 25.23
C PHE A 159 23.95 -0.90 24.31
N SER A 160 24.33 -1.21 23.07
CA SER A 160 24.64 -0.24 22.01
C SER A 160 23.54 -0.24 20.94
N PRO A 161 23.23 0.91 20.29
CA PRO A 161 22.34 0.93 19.14
C PRO A 161 23.02 0.36 17.89
N GLY A 162 22.25 -0.26 17.01
CA GLY A 162 22.69 -0.56 15.65
C GLY A 162 22.73 0.67 14.74
N GLY A 163 23.14 0.49 13.49
CA GLY A 163 23.11 1.53 12.48
C GLY A 163 23.31 1.01 11.06
N ILE A 164 23.50 1.96 10.13
CA ILE A 164 23.98 1.70 8.76
C ILE A 164 25.40 2.26 8.62
N SER A 165 26.28 1.56 7.93
CA SER A 165 27.63 2.01 7.59
C SER A 165 27.80 2.15 6.09
N VAL A 166 28.12 3.35 5.61
CA VAL A 166 28.29 3.66 4.18
C VAL A 166 29.77 3.77 3.84
N LEU A 167 30.22 3.04 2.82
CA LEU A 167 31.60 2.98 2.35
C LEU A 167 31.64 3.53 0.93
N LEU A 168 32.24 4.72 0.77
CA LEU A 168 32.33 5.35 -0.54
C LEU A 168 33.51 4.78 -1.34
N ASN A 169 33.26 4.37 -2.58
CA ASN A 169 34.26 3.86 -3.52
C ASN A 169 35.21 4.98 -3.95
N LYS A 170 36.50 4.71 -4.06
CA LYS A 170 37.54 5.69 -4.45
C LYS A 170 38.28 5.26 -5.72
N ARG A 171 37.55 4.54 -6.58
CA ARG A 171 37.94 3.98 -7.89
C ARG A 171 38.80 2.72 -7.77
N GLY A 172 38.64 1.78 -8.71
CA GLY A 172 39.40 0.52 -8.72
C GLY A 172 39.07 -0.40 -7.53
N GLY A 173 37.82 -0.41 -7.07
CA GLY A 173 37.36 -1.24 -5.95
C GLY A 173 37.96 -0.89 -4.58
N VAL A 174 38.60 0.28 -4.46
CA VAL A 174 39.20 0.71 -3.18
C VAL A 174 38.20 1.58 -2.43
N PHE A 175 37.66 1.08 -1.33
CA PHE A 175 36.68 1.81 -0.53
C PHE A 175 37.33 2.69 0.54
N ALA A 176 36.67 3.78 0.89
CA ALA A 176 37.00 4.60 2.04
C ALA A 176 36.66 3.88 3.36
N ALA A 177 37.13 4.43 4.48
CA ALA A 177 36.63 4.03 5.80
C ALA A 177 35.13 4.33 5.91
N SER A 178 34.38 3.45 6.59
CA SER A 178 32.92 3.56 6.71
C SER A 178 32.47 4.80 7.48
N ASN A 179 31.42 5.46 7.01
CA ASN A 179 30.68 6.47 7.75
C ASN A 179 29.44 5.82 8.40
N SER A 180 29.40 5.75 9.73
CA SER A 180 28.42 4.94 10.48
C SER A 180 27.32 5.80 11.13
N PHE A 181 26.08 5.53 10.74
CA PHE A 181 24.87 6.21 11.19
C PHE A 181 24.14 5.36 12.25
N ALA A 182 24.65 5.36 13.48
CA ALA A 182 24.00 4.70 14.62
C ALA A 182 22.82 5.52 15.18
N SER A 183 21.72 4.88 15.56
CA SER A 183 20.58 5.58 16.17
C SER A 183 19.80 4.71 17.15
N SER A 184 19.52 5.26 18.35
CA SER A 184 18.65 4.60 19.33
C SER A 184 17.18 4.49 18.89
N LYS A 185 16.80 5.08 17.75
CA LYS A 185 15.48 4.83 17.13
C LYS A 185 15.38 3.42 16.54
N PHE A 186 16.45 2.89 15.95
CA PHE A 186 16.45 1.55 15.33
C PHE A 186 16.32 0.41 16.35
N GLY A 187 16.58 0.68 17.63
CA GLY A 187 16.80 -0.37 18.63
C GLY A 187 18.20 -0.96 18.52
N ALA A 188 18.34 -2.23 18.91
CA ALA A 188 19.59 -2.98 18.74
C ALA A 188 19.74 -3.57 17.33
N SER A 189 18.62 -3.74 16.60
CA SER A 189 18.54 -4.74 15.52
C SER A 189 18.12 -4.17 14.15
N PRO A 190 18.92 -3.33 13.47
CA PRO A 190 18.82 -3.18 12.03
C PRO A 190 19.06 -4.53 11.34
N LEU A 191 18.06 -5.02 10.60
CA LEU A 191 18.12 -6.34 9.96
C LEU A 191 18.30 -6.26 8.44
N SER A 192 17.87 -5.16 7.81
CA SER A 192 18.01 -4.95 6.37
C SER A 192 18.13 -3.47 6.02
N VAL A 193 18.70 -3.19 4.84
CA VAL A 193 18.87 -1.84 4.30
C VAL A 193 18.64 -1.81 2.78
N THR A 194 17.90 -0.82 2.30
CA THR A 194 17.68 -0.58 0.86
C THR A 194 17.65 0.92 0.56
N SER A 195 17.59 1.30 -0.71
CA SER A 195 17.80 2.67 -1.20
C SER A 195 16.98 3.01 -2.44
N ALA A 196 16.31 4.16 -2.43
CA ALA A 196 15.54 4.76 -3.53
C ALA A 196 15.39 6.27 -3.26
N ASP A 197 14.90 7.06 -4.22
CA ASP A 197 14.60 8.49 -4.02
C ASP A 197 13.13 8.68 -3.63
N PHE A 198 12.86 9.10 -2.39
CA PHE A 198 11.51 9.32 -1.87
C PHE A 198 11.05 10.79 -1.91
N ASN A 199 11.89 11.69 -2.44
CA ASN A 199 11.62 13.13 -2.39
C ASN A 199 11.67 13.83 -3.78
N GLY A 200 12.24 13.16 -4.79
CA GLY A 200 12.36 13.63 -6.17
C GLY A 200 13.60 14.47 -6.45
N ASP A 201 14.68 14.36 -5.64
CA ASP A 201 15.93 15.12 -5.86
C ASP A 201 16.99 14.40 -6.72
N GLY A 202 16.77 13.12 -7.04
CA GLY A 202 17.62 12.30 -7.90
C GLY A 202 18.75 11.55 -7.19
N LEU A 203 18.78 11.49 -5.85
CA LEU A 203 19.78 10.74 -5.08
C LEU A 203 19.17 9.57 -4.29
N PRO A 204 19.84 8.41 -4.19
CA PRO A 204 19.33 7.30 -3.37
C PRO A 204 19.37 7.61 -1.88
N ASP A 205 18.19 7.70 -1.26
CA ASP A 205 17.97 7.70 0.19
C ASP A 205 18.28 6.33 0.81
N LEU A 206 18.14 6.19 2.13
CA LEU A 206 18.23 4.90 2.83
C LEU A 206 16.94 4.59 3.60
N VAL A 207 16.44 3.36 3.44
CA VAL A 207 15.35 2.80 4.26
C VAL A 207 15.90 1.63 5.07
N VAL A 208 15.66 1.68 6.39
CA VAL A 208 16.17 0.71 7.37
C VAL A 208 15.02 -0.07 7.98
N GLY A 209 15.12 -1.40 7.97
CA GLY A 209 14.23 -2.30 8.70
C GLY A 209 14.81 -2.68 10.06
N SER A 210 13.99 -2.68 11.12
CA SER A 210 14.37 -3.18 12.44
C SER A 210 13.25 -3.96 13.14
N ASP A 211 13.53 -4.46 14.34
CA ASP A 211 12.65 -5.28 15.19
C ASP A 211 11.48 -4.53 15.85
N SER A 212 10.98 -3.45 15.23
CA SER A 212 9.98 -2.55 15.82
C SER A 212 8.81 -2.25 14.88
N SER A 213 7.69 -1.75 15.44
CA SER A 213 6.51 -1.32 14.70
C SER A 213 6.69 0.01 13.96
N LEU A 214 7.90 0.31 13.49
CA LEU A 214 8.30 1.52 12.79
C LEU A 214 9.25 1.17 11.65
N VAL A 215 8.93 1.68 10.45
CA VAL A 215 9.90 1.80 9.36
C VAL A 215 10.72 3.07 9.59
N PHE A 216 11.98 3.06 9.14
CA PHE A 216 12.88 4.20 9.26
C PHE A 216 13.41 4.67 7.91
N VAL A 217 12.87 5.79 7.42
CA VAL A 217 13.38 6.49 6.22
C VAL A 217 14.45 7.50 6.65
N MET A 218 15.55 7.58 5.88
CA MET A 218 16.64 8.53 6.02
C MET A 218 16.99 9.12 4.65
N LEU A 219 16.57 10.35 4.37
CA LEU A 219 16.79 11.00 3.08
C LEU A 219 18.27 11.37 2.86
N ASN A 220 18.77 11.25 1.64
CA ASN A 220 20.12 11.60 1.24
C ASN A 220 20.26 13.13 1.16
N LEU A 221 21.26 13.66 1.86
CA LEU A 221 21.53 15.10 1.92
C LEU A 221 22.67 15.43 0.96
N ALA A 222 22.33 15.53 -0.33
CA ALA A 222 23.22 15.94 -1.42
C ALA A 222 24.53 15.13 -1.50
N GLY A 223 24.44 13.80 -1.33
CA GLY A 223 25.53 12.85 -1.49
C GLY A 223 26.56 12.82 -0.35
N ARG A 224 26.22 13.37 0.83
CA ARG A 224 27.20 13.68 1.90
C ARG A 224 26.81 13.20 3.30
N ALA A 225 25.51 13.04 3.56
CA ALA A 225 24.96 12.61 4.84
C ALA A 225 23.54 12.09 4.61
N PHE A 226 22.92 11.50 5.63
CA PHE A 226 21.52 11.08 5.60
C PHE A 226 20.73 11.73 6.77
N THR A 227 19.43 11.91 6.62
CA THR A 227 18.58 12.52 7.67
C THR A 227 18.44 11.61 8.90
N ALA A 228 17.98 12.18 10.02
CA ALA A 228 17.68 11.38 11.21
C ALA A 228 16.43 10.51 10.97
N PRO A 229 16.42 9.21 11.34
CA PRO A 229 15.44 8.27 10.76
C PRO A 229 14.00 8.55 11.21
N ASN A 230 13.00 8.46 10.32
CA ASN A 230 11.59 8.81 10.60
C ASN A 230 10.58 7.65 10.35
N GLY A 231 9.46 7.61 11.10
CA GLY A 231 8.49 6.48 11.11
C GLY A 231 7.06 6.83 11.58
N TYR A 232 6.08 5.97 11.25
CA TYR A 232 4.63 6.26 11.12
C TYR A 232 3.72 5.19 11.83
N THR A 233 2.41 5.43 12.13
CA THR A 233 1.62 4.55 13.07
C THR A 233 0.07 4.52 12.96
N THR A 234 -0.58 3.45 13.49
CA THR A 234 -1.75 2.70 12.94
C THR A 234 -3.17 2.92 13.55
N GLY A 235 -4.20 2.13 13.15
CA GLY A 235 -5.65 2.49 13.07
C GLY A 235 -6.72 1.76 13.94
N SER A 236 -7.61 0.99 13.28
CA SER A 236 -9.11 0.93 13.41
C SER A 236 -9.82 -0.11 12.29
N VAL A 237 -11.45 -1.74 12.31
CA VAL A 237 -12.17 -2.92 11.57
C VAL A 237 -13.02 -2.67 10.28
N SER A 238 -12.62 -3.28 9.14
CA SER A 238 -13.19 -3.12 7.77
C SER A 238 -13.62 -4.46 7.15
N GLN A 239 -14.37 -4.49 6.04
CA GLN A 239 -14.71 -5.70 5.26
C GLN A 239 -14.42 -5.64 3.75
N SER A 240 -14.40 -4.45 3.13
CA SER A 240 -14.17 -4.26 1.69
C SER A 240 -13.41 -2.95 1.50
N VAL A 241 -12.52 -2.92 0.51
CA VAL A 241 -11.73 -1.73 0.14
C VAL A 241 -11.79 -1.54 -1.37
N THR A 242 -11.73 -0.28 -1.82
CA THR A 242 -11.59 0.13 -3.21
C THR A 242 -10.72 1.39 -3.26
N SER A 243 -10.31 1.77 -4.46
CA SER A 243 -9.38 2.88 -4.71
C SER A 243 -9.68 3.61 -6.00
N ALA A 244 -9.57 4.92 -5.93
CA ALA A 244 -9.79 5.86 -7.03
C ALA A 244 -9.29 7.23 -6.60
N ASP A 245 -9.02 8.12 -7.55
CA ASP A 245 -8.96 9.56 -7.25
C ASP A 245 -10.38 10.04 -6.89
N PHE A 246 -10.65 10.27 -5.59
CA PHE A 246 -11.96 10.70 -5.08
C PHE A 246 -12.04 12.22 -4.86
N ASN A 247 -10.91 12.92 -4.94
CA ASN A 247 -10.81 14.37 -4.69
C ASN A 247 -10.56 15.19 -5.98
N ALA A 248 -10.12 14.54 -7.06
CA ALA A 248 -9.70 15.04 -8.37
C ALA A 248 -8.35 15.80 -8.41
N ASP A 249 -7.36 15.40 -7.60
CA ASP A 249 -6.00 15.99 -7.56
C ASP A 249 -4.94 15.26 -8.40
N GLY A 250 -5.25 14.06 -8.91
CA GLY A 250 -4.34 13.24 -9.72
C GLY A 250 -3.54 12.19 -8.94
N LEU A 251 -3.71 12.08 -7.63
CA LEU A 251 -3.21 10.98 -6.80
C LEU A 251 -4.38 10.11 -6.32
N PRO A 252 -4.29 8.77 -6.36
CA PRO A 252 -5.40 7.92 -5.96
C PRO A 252 -5.51 7.74 -4.44
N ASP A 253 -6.77 7.77 -3.99
CA ASP A 253 -7.24 7.68 -2.61
C ASP A 253 -7.78 6.27 -2.28
N VAL A 254 -8.10 6.00 -1.01
CA VAL A 254 -8.54 4.68 -0.51
C VAL A 254 -9.87 4.77 0.24
N ALA A 255 -10.89 4.01 -0.20
CA ALA A 255 -12.21 3.93 0.44
C ALA A 255 -12.53 2.53 1.02
N MET A 256 -13.14 2.46 2.21
CA MET A 256 -13.21 1.25 3.05
C MET A 256 -14.57 1.05 3.75
N ALA A 257 -15.19 -0.12 3.65
CA ALA A 257 -16.47 -0.44 4.31
C ALA A 257 -16.26 -0.93 5.76
N LEU A 258 -16.68 -0.14 6.75
CA LEU A 258 -16.49 -0.40 8.17
C LEU A 258 -17.77 -0.97 8.82
N THR A 259 -17.85 -2.30 8.95
CA THR A 259 -19.04 -3.00 9.47
C THR A 259 -19.44 -2.58 10.88
N SER A 260 -18.49 -2.41 11.80
CA SER A 260 -18.79 -2.07 13.20
C SER A 260 -19.35 -0.66 13.34
N ASP A 261 -18.85 0.26 12.52
CA ASP A 261 -19.20 1.68 12.57
C ASP A 261 -20.35 2.05 11.62
N ASN A 262 -20.79 1.10 10.78
CA ASN A 262 -21.86 1.27 9.79
C ASN A 262 -21.61 2.47 8.86
N SER A 263 -20.39 2.52 8.32
CA SER A 263 -19.90 3.62 7.49
C SER A 263 -18.91 3.17 6.42
N VAL A 264 -18.66 4.03 5.44
CA VAL A 264 -17.46 4.00 4.59
C VAL A 264 -16.46 5.01 5.13
N SER A 265 -15.18 4.64 5.20
CA SER A 265 -14.07 5.54 5.52
C SER A 265 -13.23 5.85 4.29
N LEU A 266 -12.65 7.05 4.21
CA LEU A 266 -11.84 7.54 3.09
C LEU A 266 -10.51 8.12 3.59
N LEU A 267 -9.40 7.69 2.98
CA LEU A 267 -8.05 8.25 3.15
C LEU A 267 -7.65 8.95 1.85
N LEU A 268 -7.22 10.22 1.94
CA LEU A 268 -6.76 10.98 0.77
C LEU A 268 -5.22 10.94 0.65
N ASN A 269 -4.68 10.93 -0.56
CA ASN A 269 -3.24 11.02 -0.81
C ASN A 269 -2.73 12.48 -0.68
N LEU A 270 -1.43 12.69 -0.44
CA LEU A 270 -0.81 14.02 -0.32
C LEU A 270 0.57 14.12 -1.03
N GLY A 271 1.07 13.03 -1.62
CA GLY A 271 2.40 12.96 -2.22
C GLY A 271 3.55 12.82 -1.20
N ALA A 272 4.77 12.62 -1.71
CA ALA A 272 5.99 12.36 -0.91
C ALA A 272 5.85 11.24 0.15
N GLY A 273 4.95 10.28 -0.09
CA GLY A 273 4.64 9.17 0.82
C GLY A 273 3.73 9.49 2.01
N GLU A 274 3.06 10.67 2.04
CA GLU A 274 2.13 11.04 3.12
C GLU A 274 0.66 10.99 2.67
N PHE A 275 -0.25 10.73 3.63
CA PHE A 275 -1.70 10.62 3.41
C PHE A 275 -2.48 11.38 4.49
N TYR A 276 -3.67 11.86 4.13
CA TYR A 276 -4.62 12.53 5.01
C TYR A 276 -5.30 11.54 5.98
N GLY A 277 -5.89 12.08 7.06
CA GLY A 277 -6.58 11.27 8.07
C GLY A 277 -7.98 10.84 7.65
N ALA A 278 -8.39 9.65 8.06
CA ALA A 278 -9.69 9.04 7.73
C ALA A 278 -10.91 9.96 7.92
N ASN A 279 -11.63 10.23 6.83
CA ASN A 279 -13.01 10.72 6.83
C ASN A 279 -13.99 9.53 6.98
N TYR A 280 -15.25 9.77 7.35
CA TYR A 280 -16.26 8.72 7.60
C TYR A 280 -17.67 9.13 7.15
N PHE A 281 -18.37 8.26 6.42
CA PHE A 281 -19.69 8.49 5.82
C PHE A 281 -20.65 7.34 6.13
N GLY A 282 -21.75 7.62 6.86
CA GLY A 282 -22.67 6.57 7.35
C GLY A 282 -23.53 5.91 6.26
N THR A 283 -23.66 4.57 6.32
CA THR A 283 -24.42 3.72 5.38
C THR A 283 -25.65 3.09 6.08
N GLY A 284 -26.12 1.95 5.59
CA GLY A 284 -26.97 1.03 6.34
C GLY A 284 -26.21 0.18 7.35
N THR A 285 -26.88 -0.86 7.82
CA THR A 285 -26.32 -1.72 8.86
C THR A 285 -25.50 -2.86 8.25
N ASN A 286 -24.34 -3.13 8.84
CA ASN A 286 -23.45 -4.23 8.43
C ASN A 286 -23.04 -4.15 6.93
N PRO A 287 -22.41 -3.04 6.48
CA PRO A 287 -21.87 -2.91 5.12
C PRO A 287 -20.85 -4.01 4.81
N ARG A 288 -20.89 -4.54 3.58
CA ARG A 288 -20.11 -5.71 3.13
C ARG A 288 -19.20 -5.47 1.94
N SER A 289 -19.68 -4.77 0.93
CA SER A 289 -19.06 -4.65 -0.40
C SER A 289 -19.25 -3.22 -0.92
N ILE A 290 -18.23 -2.67 -1.56
CA ILE A 290 -18.28 -1.38 -2.26
C ILE A 290 -18.16 -1.61 -3.77
N ALA A 291 -18.84 -0.79 -4.57
CA ALA A 291 -18.44 -0.48 -5.94
C ALA A 291 -18.48 1.04 -6.17
N THR A 292 -17.79 1.50 -7.22
CA THR A 292 -17.53 2.92 -7.51
C THR A 292 -17.74 3.20 -8.98
N ALA A 293 -18.57 4.18 -9.29
CA ALA A 293 -18.84 4.68 -10.63
C ALA A 293 -19.49 6.07 -10.54
N ASP A 294 -19.57 6.84 -11.62
CA ASP A 294 -20.43 8.02 -11.66
C ASP A 294 -21.89 7.59 -11.83
N PHE A 295 -22.65 7.46 -10.74
CA PHE A 295 -24.05 7.02 -10.78
C PHE A 295 -25.02 8.14 -11.18
N ASN A 296 -24.56 9.38 -11.37
CA ASN A 296 -25.44 10.54 -11.55
C ASN A 296 -25.18 11.38 -12.81
N GLY A 297 -24.03 11.21 -13.45
CA GLY A 297 -23.61 11.89 -14.69
C GLY A 297 -22.94 13.24 -14.47
N ASP A 298 -22.28 13.48 -13.32
CA ASP A 298 -21.57 14.73 -13.02
C ASP A 298 -20.04 14.67 -13.13
N GLY A 299 -19.48 13.51 -13.47
CA GLY A 299 -18.04 13.29 -13.70
C GLY A 299 -17.24 12.98 -12.44
N LEU A 300 -17.88 12.83 -11.28
CA LEU A 300 -17.24 12.41 -10.04
C LEU A 300 -17.58 10.95 -9.72
N LEU A 301 -16.64 10.23 -9.10
CA LEU A 301 -16.87 8.85 -8.68
C LEU A 301 -17.71 8.79 -7.40
N ASP A 302 -18.94 8.30 -7.53
CA ASP A 302 -19.87 7.99 -6.46
C ASP A 302 -19.55 6.61 -5.84
N ILE A 303 -20.16 6.30 -4.69
CA ILE A 303 -19.97 5.04 -3.95
C ILE A 303 -21.31 4.31 -3.77
N ALA A 304 -21.38 3.03 -4.14
CA ALA A 304 -22.49 2.12 -3.81
C ALA A 304 -22.02 1.04 -2.83
N VAL A 305 -22.85 0.72 -1.83
CA VAL A 305 -22.51 -0.16 -0.71
C VAL A 305 -23.61 -1.19 -0.46
N ALA A 306 -23.25 -2.47 -0.45
CA ALA A 306 -24.14 -3.56 -0.03
C ALA A 306 -24.24 -3.58 1.50
N ASP A 307 -25.35 -3.10 2.06
CA ASP A 307 -25.64 -3.16 3.50
C ASP A 307 -26.43 -4.44 3.80
N TYR A 308 -25.74 -5.46 4.33
CA TYR A 308 -26.32 -6.78 4.60
C TYR A 308 -27.50 -6.73 5.56
N GLY A 309 -27.55 -5.73 6.44
CA GLY A 309 -28.57 -5.58 7.46
C GLY A 309 -28.39 -6.56 8.63
N THR A 310 -29.50 -6.82 9.33
CA THR A 310 -29.61 -7.88 10.34
C THR A 310 -30.03 -9.20 9.69
N ILE A 311 -29.61 -10.33 10.27
CA ILE A 311 -30.07 -11.66 9.86
C ILE A 311 -31.58 -11.77 10.13
N CYS A 312 -32.38 -11.97 9.08
CA CYS A 312 -33.84 -12.04 9.15
C CYS A 312 -34.35 -13.35 8.54
N TRP A 313 -34.98 -14.19 9.35
CA TRP A 313 -35.52 -15.47 8.89
C TRP A 313 -36.93 -15.26 8.31
N GLY A 314 -37.03 -15.07 7.00
CA GLY A 314 -38.31 -15.00 6.26
C GLY A 314 -38.85 -13.60 5.97
N SER A 315 -38.02 -12.56 6.04
CA SER A 315 -38.36 -11.19 5.60
C SER A 315 -37.14 -10.55 4.94
N SER A 316 -37.35 -9.74 3.91
CA SER A 316 -36.26 -9.00 3.26
C SER A 316 -35.64 -8.00 4.22
N CYS A 317 -34.32 -8.04 4.31
CA CYS A 317 -33.49 -7.26 5.21
C CYS A 317 -32.15 -6.93 4.57
N GLY A 318 -31.61 -5.76 4.90
CA GLY A 318 -30.54 -5.13 4.15
C GLY A 318 -31.07 -4.23 3.04
N ASP A 319 -30.18 -3.43 2.46
CA ASP A 319 -30.44 -2.53 1.34
C ASP A 319 -29.10 -2.18 0.64
N VAL A 320 -29.17 -1.39 -0.42
CA VAL A 320 -27.98 -0.77 -1.04
C VAL A 320 -27.98 0.73 -0.71
N SER A 321 -26.93 1.18 -0.04
CA SER A 321 -26.67 2.61 0.16
C SER A 321 -25.84 3.18 -0.99
N VAL A 322 -26.34 4.22 -1.65
CA VAL A 322 -25.61 4.99 -2.66
C VAL A 322 -25.30 6.37 -2.11
N LEU A 323 -24.02 6.71 -2.06
CA LEU A 323 -23.45 7.96 -1.60
C LEU A 323 -22.93 8.70 -2.83
N LEU A 324 -23.59 9.80 -3.19
CA LEU A 324 -23.16 10.61 -4.33
C LEU A 324 -22.04 11.57 -3.88
N ASN A 325 -20.99 11.70 -4.67
CA ASN A 325 -19.87 12.61 -4.44
C ASN A 325 -20.32 14.08 -4.58
N THR A 326 -19.48 15.00 -4.12
CA THR A 326 -19.67 16.46 -4.18
C THR A 326 -18.38 17.24 -4.43
N GLY A 327 -17.25 16.55 -4.64
CA GLY A 327 -15.92 17.10 -4.85
C GLY A 327 -15.04 17.00 -3.58
N GLY A 328 -13.71 16.98 -3.76
CA GLY A 328 -12.75 17.01 -2.64
C GLY A 328 -12.92 15.86 -1.64
N GLY A 329 -13.30 14.66 -2.09
CA GLY A 329 -13.54 13.50 -1.23
C GLY A 329 -14.78 13.59 -0.32
N ASN A 330 -15.73 14.48 -0.60
CA ASN A 330 -16.95 14.66 0.21
C ASN A 330 -18.19 14.00 -0.43
N PHE A 331 -19.00 13.33 0.38
CA PHE A 331 -20.21 12.63 -0.08
C PHE A 331 -21.51 13.14 0.55
N ARG A 332 -22.59 13.11 -0.24
CA ARG A 332 -23.97 13.30 0.23
C ARG A 332 -24.38 12.14 1.14
N LYS A 333 -25.32 12.41 2.05
CA LYS A 333 -25.96 11.37 2.87
C LYS A 333 -26.55 10.25 1.98
N ALA A 334 -26.20 9.01 2.31
CA ALA A 334 -26.63 7.79 1.63
C ALA A 334 -28.14 7.76 1.31
N ARG A 335 -28.45 7.39 0.05
CA ARG A 335 -29.79 6.99 -0.41
C ARG A 335 -29.89 5.47 -0.39
N LYS A 336 -31.02 4.94 0.08
CA LYS A 336 -31.24 3.50 0.22
C LYS A 336 -32.16 2.96 -0.86
N TYR A 337 -31.77 1.84 -1.46
CA TYR A 337 -32.53 1.12 -2.47
C TYR A 337 -32.68 -0.35 -2.05
N THR A 338 -33.85 -0.94 -2.26
CA THR A 338 -34.11 -2.35 -1.89
C THR A 338 -33.45 -3.29 -2.90
N ALA A 339 -32.57 -4.15 -2.41
CA ALA A 339 -32.07 -5.35 -3.09
C ALA A 339 -32.31 -6.56 -2.17
N GLY A 340 -32.72 -7.67 -2.76
CA GLY A 340 -33.38 -8.85 -2.20
C GLY A 340 -33.27 -9.13 -0.71
N ASN A 341 -32.38 -10.07 -0.35
CA ASN A 341 -32.35 -10.76 0.94
C ASN A 341 -30.91 -10.88 1.44
N ASN A 342 -30.53 -9.92 2.28
CA ASN A 342 -29.18 -9.72 2.81
C ASN A 342 -28.12 -9.54 1.69
N PRO A 343 -28.06 -8.35 1.04
CA PRO A 343 -27.03 -8.00 0.07
C PRO A 343 -25.62 -8.28 0.60
N TYR A 344 -24.83 -9.04 -0.17
CA TYR A 344 -23.52 -9.53 0.24
C TYR A 344 -22.38 -8.96 -0.61
N THR A 345 -22.63 -8.79 -1.90
CA THR A 345 -21.66 -8.32 -2.91
C THR A 345 -22.42 -7.51 -3.97
N LEU A 346 -21.77 -6.54 -4.61
CA LEU A 346 -22.35 -5.83 -5.76
C LEU A 346 -21.26 -5.39 -6.75
N VAL A 347 -21.68 -5.15 -7.99
CA VAL A 347 -20.87 -4.57 -9.08
C VAL A 347 -21.71 -3.55 -9.86
N SER A 348 -21.05 -2.59 -10.52
CA SER A 348 -21.66 -1.58 -11.36
C SER A 348 -21.08 -1.60 -12.78
N ALA A 349 -21.95 -1.59 -13.78
CA ALA A 349 -21.65 -1.41 -15.21
C ALA A 349 -22.91 -0.86 -15.89
N ASP A 350 -22.81 -0.29 -17.10
CA ASP A 350 -24.01 0.03 -17.89
C ASP A 350 -24.53 -1.26 -18.55
N PHE A 351 -25.59 -1.85 -18.00
CA PHE A 351 -26.17 -3.08 -18.54
C PHE A 351 -27.19 -2.82 -19.65
N ASN A 352 -27.61 -1.57 -19.87
CA ASN A 352 -28.75 -1.22 -20.74
C ASN A 352 -28.41 -0.26 -21.90
N GLY A 353 -27.16 0.19 -21.99
CA GLY A 353 -26.62 1.02 -23.07
C GLY A 353 -27.08 2.49 -23.03
N ASP A 354 -27.54 3.01 -21.89
CA ASP A 354 -27.99 4.40 -21.76
C ASP A 354 -26.90 5.38 -21.27
N GLY A 355 -25.69 4.88 -21.06
CA GLY A 355 -24.50 5.66 -20.66
C GLY A 355 -24.40 5.91 -19.16
N LEU A 356 -25.22 5.23 -18.34
CA LEU A 356 -25.25 5.38 -16.89
C LEU A 356 -24.99 4.03 -16.20
N PRO A 357 -24.10 3.97 -15.19
CA PRO A 357 -23.85 2.74 -14.44
C PRO A 357 -25.11 2.25 -13.71
N ASP A 358 -25.52 1.03 -14.03
CA ASP A 358 -26.49 0.21 -13.33
C ASP A 358 -25.83 -0.52 -12.13
N LEU A 359 -26.60 -1.34 -11.40
CA LEU A 359 -26.11 -2.17 -10.30
C LEU A 359 -26.58 -3.63 -10.43
N ALA A 360 -25.69 -4.58 -10.15
CA ALA A 360 -26.03 -5.99 -9.95
C ALA A 360 -25.58 -6.43 -8.55
N VAL A 361 -26.48 -7.03 -7.78
CA VAL A 361 -26.34 -7.28 -6.34
C VAL A 361 -26.52 -8.76 -6.03
N GLY A 362 -25.54 -9.38 -5.38
CA GLY A 362 -25.63 -10.77 -4.92
C GLY A 362 -26.21 -10.88 -3.51
N ASP A 363 -27.37 -11.54 -3.38
CA ASP A 363 -28.11 -11.72 -2.12
C ASP A 363 -27.74 -13.02 -1.41
N TYR A 364 -27.29 -12.95 -0.14
CA TYR A 364 -26.76 -14.11 0.58
C TYR A 364 -27.73 -15.31 0.65
N LEU A 365 -29.04 -15.06 0.71
CA LEU A 365 -30.10 -16.09 0.69
C LEU A 365 -30.93 -16.08 -0.61
N GLY A 366 -30.56 -15.26 -1.60
CA GLY A 366 -31.32 -15.00 -2.81
C GLY A 366 -30.58 -15.44 -4.08
N GLY A 367 -30.53 -14.54 -5.05
CA GLY A 367 -29.86 -14.73 -6.34
C GLY A 367 -28.99 -13.54 -6.69
N VAL A 368 -29.09 -13.05 -7.92
CA VAL A 368 -28.54 -11.76 -8.35
C VAL A 368 -29.68 -10.82 -8.72
N ASP A 369 -29.86 -9.75 -7.95
CA ASP A 369 -30.81 -8.68 -8.21
C ASP A 369 -30.15 -7.60 -9.08
N VAL A 370 -30.68 -7.36 -10.28
CA VAL A 370 -30.25 -6.26 -11.17
C VAL A 370 -31.16 -5.05 -10.96
N LEU A 371 -30.54 -3.88 -10.79
CA LEU A 371 -31.17 -2.59 -10.54
C LEU A 371 -30.69 -1.59 -11.60
N LEU A 372 -31.57 -1.21 -12.53
CA LEU A 372 -31.23 -0.29 -13.63
C LEU A 372 -31.36 1.19 -13.20
N ASN A 373 -30.40 2.02 -13.57
CA ASN A 373 -30.27 3.43 -13.21
C ASN A 373 -31.19 4.31 -14.06
N LYS A 374 -32.24 4.85 -13.45
CA LYS A 374 -33.22 5.69 -14.17
C LYS A 374 -32.72 7.13 -14.22
N ARG A 375 -31.87 7.41 -15.22
CA ARG A 375 -31.40 8.76 -15.61
C ARG A 375 -30.65 9.50 -14.49
N GLY A 376 -29.72 8.81 -13.83
CA GLY A 376 -28.79 9.40 -12.85
C GLY A 376 -29.45 9.85 -11.55
N ARG A 377 -30.60 9.26 -11.17
CA ARG A 377 -31.48 9.80 -10.11
C ARG A 377 -32.01 8.76 -9.14
N THR A 378 -32.38 7.59 -9.63
CA THR A 378 -33.03 6.51 -8.86
C THR A 378 -32.85 5.19 -9.59
N PHE A 379 -32.58 4.11 -8.87
CA PHE A 379 -32.58 2.77 -9.45
C PHE A 379 -33.99 2.21 -9.68
N SER A 380 -34.10 1.12 -10.43
CA SER A 380 -35.33 0.35 -10.61
C SER A 380 -35.75 -0.40 -9.34
N ALA A 381 -36.92 -1.04 -9.39
CA ALA A 381 -37.12 -2.21 -8.55
C ALA A 381 -36.17 -3.32 -9.03
N PRO A 382 -35.66 -4.19 -8.14
CA PRO A 382 -34.76 -5.27 -8.52
C PRO A 382 -35.43 -6.28 -9.44
N GLN A 383 -34.65 -6.85 -10.36
CA GLN A 383 -35.00 -7.99 -11.19
C GLN A 383 -34.06 -9.16 -10.86
N THR A 384 -34.61 -10.19 -10.20
CA THR A 384 -33.84 -11.33 -9.67
C THR A 384 -33.54 -12.39 -10.74
N TYR A 385 -32.26 -12.74 -10.88
CA TYR A 385 -31.75 -13.87 -11.65
C TYR A 385 -31.15 -14.94 -10.73
N ALA A 386 -30.95 -16.16 -11.27
CA ALA A 386 -30.21 -17.26 -10.63
C ALA A 386 -30.46 -17.43 -9.11
N SER A 387 -31.68 -17.84 -8.74
CA SER A 387 -32.11 -17.88 -7.33
C SER A 387 -31.58 -19.08 -6.53
N ASN A 388 -31.40 -18.88 -5.22
CA ASN A 388 -30.91 -19.84 -4.22
C ASN A 388 -29.42 -20.23 -4.36
N ILE A 389 -28.59 -19.39 -4.99
CA ILE A 389 -27.18 -19.72 -5.29
C ILE A 389 -26.20 -19.33 -4.17
N SER A 390 -26.64 -18.53 -3.20
CA SER A 390 -25.79 -18.01 -2.10
C SER A 390 -24.48 -17.38 -2.60
N PRO A 391 -24.54 -16.34 -3.46
CA PRO A 391 -23.38 -15.70 -4.07
C PRO A 391 -22.41 -15.16 -3.01
N LYS A 392 -21.14 -15.04 -3.41
CA LYS A 392 -20.04 -14.57 -2.57
C LYS A 392 -19.33 -13.36 -3.18
N SER A 393 -19.22 -13.34 -4.50
CA SER A 393 -18.65 -12.24 -5.27
C SER A 393 -19.25 -12.23 -6.67
N ILE A 394 -19.42 -11.03 -7.24
CA ILE A 394 -19.95 -10.80 -8.58
C ILE A 394 -19.04 -9.79 -9.30
N ILE A 395 -18.84 -10.00 -10.60
CA ILE A 395 -18.11 -9.08 -11.48
C ILE A 395 -18.84 -8.97 -12.83
N SER A 396 -18.45 -7.96 -13.62
CA SER A 396 -18.95 -7.73 -14.97
C SER A 396 -17.81 -7.43 -15.94
N ALA A 397 -17.91 -7.99 -17.15
CA ALA A 397 -17.13 -7.69 -18.34
C ALA A 397 -17.92 -8.20 -19.56
N ASP A 398 -17.52 -7.85 -20.78
CA ASP A 398 -18.07 -8.50 -21.99
C ASP A 398 -17.40 -9.86 -22.17
N PHE A 399 -18.04 -10.95 -21.73
CA PHE A 399 -17.46 -12.29 -21.80
C PHE A 399 -17.72 -12.97 -23.15
N ASN A 400 -18.66 -12.47 -23.94
CA ASN A 400 -19.10 -13.10 -25.18
C ASN A 400 -18.60 -12.40 -26.46
N GLY A 401 -18.26 -11.12 -26.38
CA GLY A 401 -17.75 -10.27 -27.46
C GLY A 401 -18.82 -9.46 -28.20
N ASP A 402 -20.01 -9.25 -27.63
CA ASP A 402 -21.11 -8.49 -28.26
C ASP A 402 -21.16 -6.99 -27.91
N GLY A 403 -20.34 -6.55 -26.96
CA GLY A 403 -20.26 -5.17 -26.47
C GLY A 403 -21.15 -4.88 -25.25
N SER A 404 -21.95 -5.84 -24.78
CA SER A 404 -22.75 -5.73 -23.55
C SER A 404 -21.97 -6.23 -22.33
N PRO A 405 -21.98 -5.52 -21.18
CA PRO A 405 -21.42 -6.08 -19.96
C PRO A 405 -22.28 -7.26 -19.45
N ASP A 406 -21.67 -8.44 -19.40
CA ASP A 406 -22.22 -9.68 -18.87
C ASP A 406 -22.00 -9.78 -17.34
N LEU A 407 -22.42 -10.88 -16.70
CA LEU A 407 -22.18 -11.13 -15.28
C LEU A 407 -21.55 -12.50 -15.01
N ALA A 408 -20.49 -12.51 -14.19
CA ALA A 408 -19.90 -13.73 -13.62
C ALA A 408 -19.98 -13.71 -12.09
N VAL A 409 -20.40 -14.84 -11.50
CA VAL A 409 -20.77 -14.96 -10.08
C VAL A 409 -20.07 -16.15 -9.45
N ALA A 410 -19.28 -15.91 -8.39
CA ALA A 410 -18.80 -16.97 -7.52
C ALA A 410 -19.89 -17.33 -6.51
N THR A 411 -20.34 -18.59 -6.54
CA THR A 411 -21.36 -19.14 -5.63
C THR A 411 -20.70 -19.89 -4.47
N SER A 412 -21.48 -20.54 -3.61
CA SER A 412 -20.92 -21.43 -2.58
C SER A 412 -20.31 -22.73 -3.13
N THR A 413 -20.49 -23.06 -4.41
CA THR A 413 -20.07 -24.35 -5.01
C THR A 413 -19.43 -24.27 -6.39
N ASN A 414 -19.65 -23.20 -7.16
CA ASN A 414 -19.25 -23.09 -8.56
C ASN A 414 -19.13 -21.63 -9.05
N VAL A 415 -18.84 -21.44 -10.34
CA VAL A 415 -19.03 -20.17 -11.05
C VAL A 415 -20.30 -20.26 -11.89
N MET A 416 -21.07 -19.18 -11.94
CA MET A 416 -22.16 -18.98 -12.89
C MET A 416 -21.87 -17.78 -13.78
N VAL A 417 -22.00 -17.94 -15.10
CA VAL A 417 -21.93 -16.86 -16.09
C VAL A 417 -23.30 -16.66 -16.71
N MET A 418 -23.75 -15.41 -16.79
CA MET A 418 -25.03 -15.00 -17.38
C MET A 418 -24.77 -13.90 -18.40
N PHE A 419 -25.20 -14.12 -19.64
CA PHE A 419 -24.98 -13.18 -20.73
C PHE A 419 -26.09 -12.12 -20.75
N ASN A 420 -25.72 -10.86 -20.93
CA ASN A 420 -26.63 -9.76 -21.13
C ASN A 420 -27.15 -9.77 -22.59
N ASN A 421 -28.13 -8.92 -22.90
CA ASN A 421 -28.65 -8.73 -24.25
C ASN A 421 -28.59 -7.25 -24.71
N GLY A 422 -27.76 -6.45 -24.05
CA GLY A 422 -27.67 -4.99 -24.24
C GLY A 422 -28.83 -4.18 -23.65
N PHE A 423 -29.78 -4.81 -22.96
CA PHE A 423 -30.98 -4.16 -22.38
C PHE A 423 -31.23 -4.55 -20.92
N GLY A 424 -30.19 -4.95 -20.18
CA GLY A 424 -30.27 -5.37 -18.77
C GLY A 424 -31.01 -6.70 -18.54
N ASN A 425 -31.20 -7.51 -19.59
CA ASN A 425 -31.89 -8.80 -19.49
C ASN A 425 -30.89 -9.95 -19.66
N PHE A 426 -30.70 -10.70 -18.58
CA PHE A 426 -29.67 -11.74 -18.49
C PHE A 426 -30.18 -13.14 -18.85
N SER A 427 -29.30 -13.96 -19.42
CA SER A 427 -29.55 -15.35 -19.78
C SER A 427 -29.78 -16.25 -18.56
N LEU A 428 -30.21 -17.49 -18.81
CA LEU A 428 -30.04 -18.55 -17.82
C LEU A 428 -28.54 -18.75 -17.53
N PRO A 429 -28.14 -19.08 -16.29
CA PRO A 429 -26.74 -19.22 -15.91
C PRO A 429 -26.08 -20.47 -16.49
N THR A 430 -24.98 -20.29 -17.22
CA THR A 430 -24.04 -21.36 -17.56
C THR A 430 -23.16 -21.64 -16.36
N ASN A 431 -23.03 -22.91 -15.98
CA ASN A 431 -22.36 -23.33 -14.75
C ASN A 431 -20.97 -23.89 -15.06
N TYR A 432 -19.93 -23.31 -14.48
CA TYR A 432 -18.54 -23.77 -14.62
C TYR A 432 -17.97 -24.23 -13.27
N ALA A 433 -17.22 -25.32 -13.29
CA ALA A 433 -16.60 -25.89 -12.09
C ALA A 433 -15.36 -25.08 -11.66
N ALA A 434 -15.20 -24.92 -10.35
CA ALA A 434 -14.04 -24.31 -9.70
C ALA A 434 -13.61 -25.18 -8.51
N GLY A 435 -12.59 -24.74 -7.75
CA GLY A 435 -12.23 -25.34 -6.46
C GLY A 435 -13.36 -25.26 -5.43
N SER A 436 -13.24 -26.03 -4.34
CA SER A 436 -14.30 -26.09 -3.32
C SER A 436 -14.44 -24.78 -2.52
N SER A 437 -15.70 -24.40 -2.27
CA SER A 437 -16.13 -23.18 -1.59
C SER A 437 -15.50 -21.89 -2.16
N PRO A 438 -15.85 -21.49 -3.41
CA PRO A 438 -15.50 -20.18 -3.97
C PRO A 438 -15.93 -19.03 -3.04
N GLN A 439 -15.18 -17.91 -3.05
CA GLN A 439 -15.46 -16.72 -2.23
C GLN A 439 -15.37 -15.42 -3.02
N SER A 440 -14.42 -15.30 -3.94
CA SER A 440 -14.15 -14.09 -4.70
C SER A 440 -13.80 -14.45 -6.14
N ILE A 441 -14.22 -13.61 -7.09
CA ILE A 441 -13.92 -13.74 -8.51
C ILE A 441 -13.41 -12.40 -9.05
N THR A 442 -12.47 -12.45 -9.99
CA THR A 442 -11.93 -11.31 -10.74
C THR A 442 -11.75 -11.71 -12.21
N THR A 443 -11.48 -10.73 -13.08
CA THR A 443 -11.30 -10.90 -14.52
C THR A 443 -10.17 -10.00 -15.04
N ALA A 444 -9.49 -10.48 -16.09
CA ALA A 444 -8.66 -9.74 -17.03
C ALA A 444 -8.44 -10.65 -18.26
N ASP A 445 -7.77 -10.15 -19.29
CA ASP A 445 -7.22 -11.01 -20.36
C ASP A 445 -5.90 -11.62 -19.85
N PHE A 446 -5.87 -12.92 -19.53
CA PHE A 446 -4.67 -13.57 -18.99
C PHE A 446 -3.79 -14.22 -20.05
N ASN A 447 -4.24 -14.34 -21.31
CA ASN A 447 -3.48 -15.00 -22.37
C ASN A 447 -3.00 -14.06 -23.50
N GLY A 448 -3.55 -12.84 -23.59
CA GLY A 448 -3.29 -11.85 -24.62
C GLY A 448 -4.13 -12.00 -25.89
N ASP A 449 -5.28 -12.69 -25.85
CA ASP A 449 -6.17 -12.91 -27.01
C ASP A 449 -7.30 -11.88 -27.16
N GLY A 450 -7.47 -11.00 -26.16
CA GLY A 450 -8.47 -9.92 -26.14
C GLY A 450 -9.81 -10.29 -25.50
N LEU A 451 -9.98 -11.51 -24.96
CA LEU A 451 -11.19 -11.94 -24.27
C LEU A 451 -11.01 -11.91 -22.74
N PRO A 452 -12.01 -11.46 -21.95
CA PRO A 452 -11.90 -11.51 -20.49
C PRO A 452 -12.02 -12.95 -19.95
N ASP A 453 -10.98 -13.38 -19.24
CA ASP A 453 -10.89 -14.64 -18.50
C ASP A 453 -11.45 -14.49 -17.07
N LEU A 454 -11.55 -15.60 -16.31
CA LEU A 454 -12.03 -15.60 -14.93
C LEU A 454 -11.02 -16.23 -13.96
N ALA A 455 -10.78 -15.57 -12.82
CA ALA A 455 -9.97 -16.10 -11.71
C ALA A 455 -10.74 -16.09 -10.38
N VAL A 456 -10.75 -17.20 -9.65
CA VAL A 456 -11.70 -17.49 -8.55
C VAL A 456 -10.99 -18.01 -7.30
N ALA A 457 -11.07 -17.30 -6.17
CA ALA A 457 -10.49 -17.72 -4.89
C ALA A 457 -11.37 -18.75 -4.15
N ASN A 458 -10.82 -19.94 -3.86
CA ASN A 458 -11.55 -21.11 -3.35
C ASN A 458 -11.16 -21.49 -1.91
N SER A 459 -11.91 -20.98 -0.94
CA SER A 459 -11.59 -21.12 0.50
C SER A 459 -11.47 -22.55 1.00
N GLY A 460 -12.26 -23.48 0.45
CA GLY A 460 -12.33 -24.87 0.90
C GLY A 460 -11.22 -25.77 0.36
N SER A 461 -10.47 -25.31 -0.65
CA SER A 461 -9.40 -26.07 -1.30
C SER A 461 -8.07 -25.30 -1.43
N GLY A 462 -8.00 -24.07 -0.95
CA GLY A 462 -6.75 -23.33 -0.75
C GLY A 462 -6.05 -22.85 -2.02
N ASN A 463 -6.81 -22.66 -3.10
CA ASN A 463 -6.31 -22.34 -4.43
C ASN A 463 -7.11 -21.21 -5.07
N VAL A 464 -6.61 -20.73 -6.21
CA VAL A 464 -7.38 -19.99 -7.21
C VAL A 464 -7.65 -20.90 -8.41
N SER A 465 -8.89 -20.94 -8.88
CA SER A 465 -9.23 -21.49 -10.19
C SER A 465 -9.11 -20.41 -11.25
N VAL A 466 -8.42 -20.67 -12.35
CA VAL A 466 -8.44 -19.84 -13.56
C VAL A 466 -9.21 -20.59 -14.65
N LEU A 467 -10.14 -19.90 -15.29
CA LEU A 467 -10.97 -20.39 -16.37
C LEU A 467 -10.74 -19.49 -17.58
N MET A 468 -10.11 -20.06 -18.61
CA MET A 468 -9.79 -19.32 -19.84
C MET A 468 -11.03 -19.21 -20.73
N ASN A 469 -11.30 -18.03 -21.27
CA ASN A 469 -12.33 -17.80 -22.27
C ASN A 469 -11.87 -18.44 -23.60
N GLN A 470 -12.79 -19.06 -24.33
CA GLN A 470 -12.52 -19.71 -25.62
C GLN A 470 -13.31 -19.05 -26.76
N GLY A 471 -13.88 -17.87 -26.50
CA GLY A 471 -14.76 -17.12 -27.40
C GLY A 471 -16.24 -17.39 -27.12
N GLY A 472 -17.08 -16.36 -27.30
CA GLY A 472 -18.53 -16.49 -27.13
C GLY A 472 -18.98 -16.89 -25.71
N GLY A 473 -18.18 -16.56 -24.69
CA GLY A 473 -18.48 -16.86 -23.30
C GLY A 473 -18.34 -18.35 -22.91
N VAL A 474 -17.72 -19.15 -23.76
CA VAL A 474 -17.41 -20.56 -23.48
C VAL A 474 -16.09 -20.63 -22.72
N PHE A 475 -16.13 -21.01 -21.45
CA PHE A 475 -14.93 -21.12 -20.62
C PHE A 475 -14.37 -22.55 -20.59
N ALA A 476 -13.03 -22.64 -20.61
CA ALA A 476 -12.28 -23.86 -20.44
C ALA A 476 -12.45 -24.45 -19.03
N ALA A 477 -12.10 -25.73 -18.86
CA ALA A 477 -12.07 -26.38 -17.56
C ALA A 477 -11.03 -25.72 -16.63
N ALA A 478 -11.43 -25.43 -15.39
CA ALA A 478 -10.61 -24.68 -14.44
C ALA A 478 -9.23 -25.32 -14.14
N VAL A 479 -8.17 -24.54 -14.34
CA VAL A 479 -6.81 -24.85 -13.86
C VAL A 479 -6.67 -24.27 -12.45
N ASN A 480 -6.13 -25.05 -11.49
CA ASN A 480 -6.12 -24.66 -10.08
C ASN A 480 -4.69 -24.43 -9.55
N TYR A 481 -4.43 -23.22 -9.08
CA TYR A 481 -3.12 -22.75 -8.61
C TYR A 481 -3.12 -22.53 -7.09
N ALA A 482 -2.14 -23.07 -6.37
CA ALA A 482 -2.14 -23.06 -4.90
C ALA A 482 -1.91 -21.65 -4.31
N ALA A 483 -2.86 -21.16 -3.51
CA ALA A 483 -2.89 -19.78 -3.02
C ALA A 483 -2.62 -19.65 -1.51
N GLY A 484 -3.14 -20.55 -0.67
CA GLY A 484 -2.99 -20.47 0.80
C GLY A 484 -4.16 -21.11 1.53
N THR A 485 -4.23 -20.95 2.86
CA THR A 485 -5.32 -21.52 3.65
C THR A 485 -6.49 -20.54 3.71
N ASN A 486 -7.69 -20.99 3.31
CA ASN A 486 -8.91 -20.19 3.33
C ASN A 486 -8.76 -18.83 2.58
N PRO A 487 -8.39 -18.82 1.28
CA PRO A 487 -8.47 -17.62 0.44
C PRO A 487 -9.88 -17.02 0.44
N LYS A 488 -9.97 -15.71 0.59
CA LYS A 488 -11.25 -14.96 0.67
C LYS A 488 -11.45 -13.97 -0.47
N SER A 489 -10.38 -13.34 -0.95
CA SER A 489 -10.43 -12.27 -1.94
C SER A 489 -9.30 -12.45 -2.94
N VAL A 490 -9.58 -12.20 -4.22
CA VAL A 490 -8.59 -12.12 -5.30
C VAL A 490 -8.80 -10.84 -6.10
N THR A 491 -7.72 -10.24 -6.59
CA THR A 491 -7.73 -9.07 -7.46
C THR A 491 -6.64 -9.19 -8.54
N THR A 492 -6.70 -8.35 -9.57
CA THR A 492 -5.84 -8.38 -10.77
C THR A 492 -4.97 -7.11 -10.88
N GLY A 493 -3.82 -7.23 -11.54
CA GLY A 493 -2.88 -6.11 -11.79
C GLY A 493 -1.55 -6.63 -12.31
N ASP A 494 -0.70 -5.77 -12.87
CA ASP A 494 0.66 -6.14 -13.29
C ASP A 494 1.63 -5.99 -12.09
N PHE A 495 1.76 -7.04 -11.28
CA PHE A 495 2.52 -7.05 -10.03
C PHE A 495 4.02 -7.35 -10.22
N ASN A 496 4.50 -7.36 -11.48
CA ASN A 496 5.91 -7.57 -11.81
C ASN A 496 6.51 -6.62 -12.89
N ALA A 497 5.68 -5.86 -13.61
CA ALA A 497 5.98 -4.96 -14.74
C ALA A 497 6.30 -5.65 -16.10
N ASP A 498 5.73 -6.83 -16.38
CA ASP A 498 5.90 -7.54 -17.66
C ASP A 498 4.77 -7.30 -18.70
N GLY A 499 3.71 -6.58 -18.31
CA GLY A 499 2.57 -6.25 -19.17
C GLY A 499 1.44 -7.28 -19.16
N LEU A 500 1.54 -8.35 -18.37
CA LEU A 500 0.49 -9.35 -18.21
C LEU A 500 -0.31 -9.14 -16.90
N PRO A 501 -1.63 -9.40 -16.87
CA PRO A 501 -2.38 -9.32 -15.62
C PRO A 501 -2.08 -10.52 -14.69
N ASP A 502 -1.41 -10.24 -13.58
CA ASP A 502 -1.16 -11.14 -12.45
C ASP A 502 -2.40 -11.21 -11.51
N LEU A 503 -2.32 -12.05 -10.48
CA LEU A 503 -3.36 -12.26 -9.47
C LEU A 503 -2.83 -12.11 -8.04
N ALA A 504 -3.47 -11.28 -7.21
CA ALA A 504 -3.14 -11.14 -5.79
C ALA A 504 -4.27 -11.65 -4.89
N VAL A 505 -3.94 -12.54 -3.94
CA VAL A 505 -4.93 -13.32 -3.16
C VAL A 505 -4.75 -13.11 -1.66
N ALA A 506 -5.81 -12.69 -0.96
CA ALA A 506 -5.84 -12.59 0.50
C ALA A 506 -6.30 -13.92 1.15
N ASN A 507 -5.44 -14.53 1.96
CA ASN A 507 -5.68 -15.80 2.64
C ASN A 507 -5.96 -15.59 4.15
N ASN A 508 -7.18 -15.90 4.55
CA ASN A 508 -7.73 -15.62 5.88
C ASN A 508 -7.36 -16.67 6.93
N GLY A 509 -6.95 -17.89 6.52
CA GLY A 509 -6.56 -18.98 7.43
C GLY A 509 -5.07 -19.29 7.47
N SER A 510 -4.27 -18.70 6.57
CA SER A 510 -2.80 -18.72 6.62
C SER A 510 -2.20 -17.36 6.95
N ASP A 511 -3.05 -16.37 7.27
CA ASP A 511 -2.67 -15.02 7.69
C ASP A 511 -1.67 -14.38 6.70
N ASN A 512 -1.95 -14.42 5.40
CA ASN A 512 -1.05 -13.88 4.38
C ASN A 512 -1.71 -13.48 3.06
N VAL A 513 -1.09 -12.54 2.34
CA VAL A 513 -1.30 -12.37 0.89
C VAL A 513 -0.41 -13.33 0.12
N SER A 514 -0.81 -13.67 -1.11
CA SER A 514 0.06 -14.33 -2.08
C SER A 514 -0.23 -13.82 -3.48
N VAL A 515 0.84 -13.42 -4.17
CA VAL A 515 0.78 -13.07 -5.59
C VAL A 515 1.05 -14.32 -6.41
N LEU A 516 0.25 -14.50 -7.45
CA LEU A 516 0.39 -15.49 -8.50
C LEU A 516 0.68 -14.71 -9.77
N LEU A 517 1.93 -14.73 -10.22
CA LEU A 517 2.35 -14.05 -11.43
C LEU A 517 1.86 -14.84 -12.65
N ASN A 518 1.30 -14.14 -13.62
CA ASN A 518 1.03 -14.64 -14.95
C ASN A 518 2.37 -14.83 -15.67
N GLN A 519 2.52 -15.93 -16.39
CA GLN A 519 3.77 -16.30 -17.06
C GLN A 519 3.54 -16.46 -18.58
N GLY A 520 2.46 -15.84 -19.07
CA GLY A 520 1.96 -15.90 -20.43
C GLY A 520 0.91 -16.99 -20.61
N GLY A 521 -0.08 -16.73 -21.46
CA GLY A 521 -1.05 -17.74 -21.90
C GLY A 521 -2.01 -18.26 -20.81
N GLY A 522 -2.25 -17.49 -19.75
CA GLY A 522 -3.09 -17.91 -18.62
C GLY A 522 -2.42 -18.88 -17.64
N VAL A 523 -1.09 -19.02 -17.71
CA VAL A 523 -0.31 -19.91 -16.84
C VAL A 523 0.23 -19.14 -15.65
N PHE A 524 -0.18 -19.52 -14.44
CA PHE A 524 0.17 -18.79 -13.21
C PHE A 524 1.19 -19.53 -12.34
N ALA A 525 2.18 -18.79 -11.84
CA ALA A 525 3.15 -19.26 -10.86
C ALA A 525 3.06 -18.42 -9.58
N ARG A 526 2.90 -19.08 -8.42
CA ARG A 526 2.89 -18.39 -7.13
C ARG A 526 4.28 -17.87 -6.79
N ASP A 527 4.41 -16.56 -6.64
CA ASP A 527 5.68 -15.94 -6.23
C ASP A 527 5.90 -16.11 -4.72
N SER A 528 7.11 -16.54 -4.36
CA SER A 528 7.58 -16.63 -2.97
C SER A 528 8.09 -15.29 -2.43
N LYS A 529 8.48 -14.34 -3.29
CA LYS A 529 8.90 -12.96 -2.93
C LYS A 529 7.75 -12.18 -2.27
N TYR A 530 6.51 -12.39 -2.71
CA TYR A 530 5.30 -11.79 -2.15
C TYR A 530 4.54 -12.70 -1.16
N PHE A 531 5.18 -13.73 -0.61
CA PHE A 531 4.59 -14.51 0.49
C PHE A 531 4.71 -13.71 1.81
N MET A 532 3.64 -13.02 2.22
CA MET A 532 3.65 -12.08 3.35
C MET A 532 2.99 -12.64 4.63
N PRO A 533 3.71 -13.36 5.52
CA PRO A 533 3.12 -13.88 6.76
C PRO A 533 2.83 -12.76 7.77
N LEU A 534 1.56 -12.49 8.06
CA LEU A 534 1.08 -11.54 9.06
C LEU A 534 1.27 -12.04 10.52
N LYS A 535 2.17 -13.01 10.74
CA LYS A 535 2.52 -13.59 12.05
C LYS A 535 3.88 -13.10 12.52
N GLY A 536 3.86 -12.14 13.44
CA GLY A 536 5.04 -11.59 14.10
C GLY A 536 4.69 -10.45 15.07
N THR A 537 3.62 -9.71 14.76
CA THR A 537 2.94 -8.81 15.70
C THR A 537 2.37 -9.56 16.90
N THR A 538 2.26 -8.88 18.05
CA THR A 538 1.58 -9.38 19.26
C THR A 538 0.04 -9.43 19.14
N LEU A 539 -0.47 -9.31 17.92
CA LEU A 539 -1.87 -9.26 17.54
C LEU A 539 -2.07 -10.16 16.31
N PHE A 540 -3.14 -10.96 16.32
CA PHE A 540 -3.47 -11.90 15.25
C PHE A 540 -4.18 -11.14 14.11
N LEU A 541 -3.75 -11.37 12.86
CA LEU A 541 -4.18 -10.61 11.68
C LEU A 541 -4.52 -11.55 10.52
N SER A 542 -5.81 -11.74 10.24
CA SER A 542 -6.30 -12.51 9.09
C SER A 542 -6.85 -11.58 8.00
N GLY A 543 -6.41 -11.74 6.75
CA GLY A 543 -6.86 -10.91 5.62
C GLY A 543 -8.25 -11.31 5.11
N LYS A 544 -9.03 -10.37 4.55
CA LYS A 544 -10.44 -10.63 4.17
C LYS A 544 -10.89 -10.09 2.81
N SER A 545 -10.44 -8.90 2.43
CA SER A 545 -10.69 -8.28 1.12
C SER A 545 -9.39 -7.68 0.59
N ILE A 546 -9.23 -7.62 -0.73
CA ILE A 546 -8.07 -7.04 -1.41
C ILE A 546 -8.52 -6.26 -2.66
N SER A 547 -7.83 -5.16 -2.95
CA SER A 547 -8.01 -4.29 -4.13
C SER A 547 -6.64 -3.83 -4.63
N SER A 548 -6.54 -3.41 -5.88
CA SER A 548 -5.30 -2.97 -6.54
C SER A 548 -5.49 -1.67 -7.33
N ALA A 549 -4.50 -0.79 -7.23
CA ALA A 549 -4.33 0.45 -7.99
C ALA A 549 -2.88 0.96 -7.77
N ASP A 550 -2.35 1.80 -8.65
CA ASP A 550 -1.07 2.48 -8.43
C ASP A 550 -1.20 3.54 -7.32
N PHE A 551 -0.97 3.17 -6.05
CA PHE A 551 -1.13 4.09 -4.91
C PHE A 551 0.05 5.06 -4.73
N ASN A 552 1.18 4.77 -5.37
CA ASN A 552 2.45 5.47 -5.13
C ASN A 552 2.89 6.38 -6.30
N GLY A 553 2.40 6.14 -7.51
CA GLY A 553 2.67 6.90 -8.74
C GLY A 553 3.83 6.34 -9.59
N ASP A 554 4.25 5.09 -9.39
CA ASP A 554 5.33 4.46 -10.18
C ASP A 554 4.86 3.87 -11.53
N GLY A 555 3.55 3.87 -11.78
CA GLY A 555 2.92 3.32 -12.98
C GLY A 555 2.49 1.86 -12.87
N LEU A 556 2.61 1.23 -11.69
CA LEU A 556 2.35 -0.20 -11.47
C LEU A 556 1.35 -0.43 -10.33
N PRO A 557 0.48 -1.45 -10.38
CA PRO A 557 -0.52 -1.67 -9.34
C PRO A 557 0.07 -2.08 -7.97
N ASP A 558 -0.14 -1.23 -6.98
CA ASP A 558 -0.03 -1.56 -5.55
C ASP A 558 -1.28 -2.32 -5.07
N LEU A 559 -1.29 -2.75 -3.80
CA LEU A 559 -2.37 -3.53 -3.17
C LEU A 559 -2.86 -2.91 -1.85
N ALA A 560 -4.18 -2.92 -1.64
CA ALA A 560 -4.85 -2.56 -0.39
C ALA A 560 -5.57 -3.78 0.20
N VAL A 561 -5.26 -4.16 1.44
CA VAL A 561 -5.74 -5.41 2.09
C VAL A 561 -6.47 -5.12 3.40
N VAL A 562 -7.71 -5.57 3.51
CA VAL A 562 -8.55 -5.48 4.71
C VAL A 562 -8.27 -6.62 5.71
N LEU A 563 -8.16 -6.30 7.00
CA LEU A 563 -7.90 -7.26 8.08
C LEU A 563 -9.13 -7.48 9.01
N ASP A 564 -9.28 -8.71 9.52
CA ASP A 564 -10.49 -9.16 10.24
C ASP A 564 -10.57 -8.73 11.73
N SER A 565 -9.43 -8.39 12.35
CA SER A 565 -9.34 -8.11 13.80
C SER A 565 -9.14 -6.63 14.17
N TYR A 566 -8.74 -5.78 13.22
CA TYR A 566 -8.44 -4.35 13.42
C TYR A 566 -8.83 -3.55 12.17
N PRO A 567 -9.29 -2.30 12.26
CA PRO A 567 -10.16 -1.47 10.51
C PRO A 567 -9.10 -1.17 9.47
N ASP A 568 -7.91 -1.59 9.89
CA ASP A 568 -6.62 -1.45 9.28
C ASP A 568 -6.68 -2.08 7.89
N VAL A 569 -6.72 -1.21 6.89
CA VAL A 569 -6.26 -1.56 5.56
C VAL A 569 -4.74 -1.45 5.55
N ALA A 570 -4.10 -2.55 5.22
CA ALA A 570 -2.70 -2.59 4.90
C ALA A 570 -2.50 -2.15 3.44
N LEU A 571 -1.73 -1.07 3.23
CA LEU A 571 -1.16 -0.78 1.90
C LEU A 571 0.13 -1.58 1.73
N LEU A 572 0.21 -2.32 0.63
CA LEU A 572 1.28 -3.22 0.20
C LEU A 572 1.72 -2.76 -1.19
N TRP A 573 2.84 -2.05 -1.30
CA TRP A 573 3.28 -1.51 -2.58
C TRP A 573 3.95 -2.55 -3.50
N HIS A 574 4.00 -2.26 -4.79
CA HIS A 574 4.75 -2.99 -5.80
C HIS A 574 6.22 -3.11 -5.37
N GLN A 575 6.81 -4.28 -5.62
CA GLN A 575 8.11 -4.73 -5.12
C GLN A 575 8.34 -4.67 -3.58
N SER A 576 7.38 -4.18 -2.78
CA SER A 576 7.48 -4.07 -1.32
C SER A 576 7.09 -5.37 -0.62
N ALA A 577 8.00 -6.33 -0.62
CA ALA A 577 7.86 -7.61 0.08
C ALA A 577 7.66 -7.45 1.61
N GLY A 578 6.40 -7.40 2.06
CA GLY A 578 6.03 -7.66 3.47
C GLY A 578 5.69 -6.45 4.36
N LYS A 579 5.45 -5.24 3.81
CA LYS A 579 5.05 -4.08 4.63
C LYS A 579 3.55 -3.86 4.72
N THR A 580 3.13 -3.22 5.81
CA THR A 580 1.74 -2.90 6.16
C THR A 580 1.77 -1.61 6.96
N THR A 581 1.18 -0.54 6.41
CA THR A 581 1.12 0.79 7.04
C THR A 581 -0.33 1.22 7.21
N ILE A 582 -0.66 1.81 8.37
CA ILE A 582 -1.92 2.50 8.67
C ILE A 582 -1.57 3.79 9.45
N ILE A 583 -2.40 4.85 9.42
CA ILE A 583 -2.00 6.23 9.81
C ILE A 583 -2.95 6.92 10.83
N LYS A 584 -2.41 7.78 11.72
CA LYS A 584 -3.15 8.71 12.61
C LYS A 584 -2.53 10.13 12.63
N ARG A 585 -3.38 11.16 12.75
CA ARG A 585 -3.07 12.60 12.50
C ARG A 585 -2.79 13.42 13.78
N THR A 586 -1.94 14.45 13.66
CA THR A 586 -1.50 15.37 14.74
C THR A 586 -2.16 16.75 14.65
N LYS A 587 -2.43 17.42 15.79
CA LYS A 587 -3.09 18.75 15.84
C LYS A 587 -2.12 19.90 16.16
N ASN A 588 -2.43 21.12 15.71
CA ASN A 588 -1.73 22.38 16.06
C ASN A 588 -0.26 22.51 15.56
N ASP A 589 0.08 21.97 14.39
CA ASP A 589 1.41 22.21 13.79
C ASP A 589 1.48 23.63 13.21
N PHE A 590 2.29 24.51 13.80
CA PHE A 590 2.47 25.92 13.41
C PHE A 590 3.70 26.17 12.53
N ASN A 591 4.41 25.12 12.09
CA ASN A 591 5.60 25.27 11.27
C ASN A 591 5.78 24.27 10.13
N GLY A 592 4.91 23.27 10.01
CA GLY A 592 4.98 22.21 9.01
C GLY A 592 6.13 21.25 9.31
N ASP A 593 6.21 20.69 10.51
CA ASP A 593 7.16 19.61 10.83
C ASP A 593 6.51 18.28 11.26
N GLY A 594 5.19 18.16 11.16
CA GLY A 594 4.38 16.97 11.47
C GLY A 594 3.99 16.84 12.95
N LYS A 595 4.16 17.90 13.77
CA LYS A 595 4.08 17.80 15.24
C LYS A 595 3.23 18.91 15.87
N SER A 596 2.70 18.62 17.06
CA SER A 596 1.93 19.58 17.84
C SER A 596 2.80 20.68 18.46
N ASP A 597 2.71 21.88 17.90
CA ASP A 597 3.26 23.09 18.47
C ASP A 597 2.37 23.68 19.58
N ILE A 598 2.96 24.53 20.44
CA ILE A 598 2.23 25.12 21.58
C ILE A 598 2.11 26.63 21.42
N LEU A 599 0.90 27.10 21.13
CA LEU A 599 0.54 28.51 21.13
C LEU A 599 0.31 29.04 22.56
N TRP A 600 1.04 30.10 22.92
CA TRP A 600 0.90 30.81 24.20
C TRP A 600 0.30 32.21 24.00
N HIS A 601 -0.88 32.45 24.59
CA HIS A 601 -1.49 33.78 24.68
C HIS A 601 -1.41 34.34 26.12
N ASN A 602 -0.68 35.44 26.33
CA ASN A 602 -0.61 36.07 27.64
C ASN A 602 -1.73 37.09 27.86
N LEU A 603 -2.76 36.70 28.61
CA LEU A 603 -3.94 37.53 28.90
C LEU A 603 -3.64 38.92 29.51
N LYS A 604 -2.52 39.08 30.23
CA LYS A 604 -2.12 40.34 30.91
C LYS A 604 -1.25 41.23 30.03
N THR A 605 -0.18 40.70 29.46
CA THR A 605 0.80 41.48 28.67
C THR A 605 0.43 41.62 27.19
N LYS A 606 -0.59 40.86 26.76
CA LYS A 606 -1.08 40.69 25.38
C LYS A 606 -0.02 40.18 24.39
N ALA A 607 1.06 39.59 24.90
CA ALA A 607 2.06 38.90 24.10
C ALA A 607 1.53 37.55 23.59
N ASN A 608 1.89 37.23 22.34
CA ASN A 608 1.59 35.98 21.68
C ASN A 608 2.91 35.35 21.22
N LEU A 609 3.07 34.04 21.36
CA LEU A 609 4.21 33.31 20.83
C LEU A 609 3.84 31.84 20.65
N VAL A 610 4.42 31.21 19.64
CA VAL A 610 4.38 29.76 19.46
C VAL A 610 5.72 29.20 19.94
N TRP A 611 5.67 28.12 20.72
CA TRP A 611 6.81 27.25 20.98
C TRP A 611 6.84 26.18 19.91
N LYS A 612 7.96 26.11 19.17
CA LYS A 612 8.23 25.00 18.25
C LYS A 612 8.63 23.78 19.06
N VAL A 613 7.90 22.67 19.01
CA VAL A 613 8.05 21.52 19.92
C VAL A 613 8.42 20.24 19.18
N GLY A 614 9.63 19.75 19.47
CA GLY A 614 10.14 18.47 18.96
C GLY A 614 10.31 17.43 20.07
N PRO A 615 10.86 16.25 19.74
CA PRO A 615 11.00 15.13 20.69
C PRO A 615 11.84 15.41 21.94
N LYS A 616 12.64 16.49 21.93
CA LYS A 616 13.45 16.96 23.07
C LYS A 616 12.87 18.23 23.71
N GLY A 617 11.56 18.45 23.58
CA GLY A 617 10.86 19.65 24.04
C GLY A 617 11.00 20.84 23.07
N ARG A 618 10.99 22.06 23.60
CA ARG A 618 10.94 23.31 22.81
C ARG A 618 12.22 23.54 22.01
N GLN A 619 12.15 23.37 20.69
CA GLN A 619 13.22 23.67 19.73
C GLN A 619 13.30 25.17 19.39
N GLY A 620 12.18 25.91 19.41
CA GLY A 620 12.15 27.31 18.99
C GLY A 620 11.06 28.16 19.65
N VAL A 621 11.14 29.47 19.44
CA VAL A 621 10.10 30.44 19.84
C VAL A 621 9.82 31.40 18.69
N MET A 622 8.70 31.19 18.00
CA MET A 622 8.15 32.16 17.05
C MET A 622 7.40 33.23 17.83
N ARG A 623 7.85 34.49 17.79
CA ARG A 623 7.16 35.60 18.48
C ARG A 623 6.12 36.20 17.54
N LEU A 624 4.87 36.25 17.98
CA LEU A 624 3.76 36.81 17.22
C LEU A 624 3.41 38.23 17.75
N PRO A 625 2.75 39.09 16.94
CA PRO A 625 2.37 40.43 17.37
C PRO A 625 1.46 40.44 18.61
N LYS A 626 1.39 41.57 19.32
CA LYS A 626 0.47 41.72 20.46
C LYS A 626 -0.96 41.99 20.00
N ILE A 627 -1.93 41.24 20.52
CA ILE A 627 -3.37 41.48 20.26
C ILE A 627 -4.02 42.25 21.42
N LYS A 628 -4.25 43.55 21.24
CA LYS A 628 -4.90 44.41 22.24
C LYS A 628 -6.41 44.18 22.25
N GLY A 629 -7.00 43.99 23.43
CA GLY A 629 -8.45 43.81 23.61
C GLY A 629 -8.80 42.64 24.54
N ALA A 630 -10.03 42.14 24.42
CA ALA A 630 -10.52 40.95 25.12
C ALA A 630 -10.42 39.66 24.29
N TRP A 631 -9.81 39.73 23.10
CA TRP A 631 -9.55 38.60 22.21
C TRP A 631 -8.97 37.38 22.92
N ALA A 632 -9.54 36.22 22.62
CA ALA A 632 -9.06 34.90 22.98
C ALA A 632 -8.87 34.05 21.72
N VAL A 633 -8.01 33.04 21.79
CA VAL A 633 -7.93 31.99 20.77
C VAL A 633 -9.24 31.20 20.84
N ALA A 634 -9.91 31.03 19.70
CA ALA A 634 -11.18 30.34 19.58
C ALA A 634 -11.09 29.07 18.71
N GLY A 635 -10.01 28.93 17.95
CA GLY A 635 -9.76 27.79 17.09
C GLY A 635 -8.33 27.81 16.53
N ILE A 636 -7.87 26.63 16.11
CA ILE A 636 -6.58 26.41 15.44
C ILE A 636 -6.86 25.40 14.32
N GLY A 637 -6.34 25.68 13.13
CA GLY A 637 -6.53 24.92 11.90
C GLY A 637 -5.90 25.71 10.74
N ASP A 638 -5.60 25.07 9.62
CA ASP A 638 -5.06 25.74 8.44
C ASP A 638 -6.14 26.56 7.75
N PHE A 639 -6.11 27.89 7.85
CA PHE A 639 -7.15 28.77 7.32
C PHE A 639 -6.77 29.40 5.96
N ASN A 640 -5.64 29.01 5.37
CA ASN A 640 -5.12 29.60 4.13
C ASN A 640 -4.62 28.57 3.09
N GLY A 641 -4.63 27.28 3.43
CA GLY A 641 -4.19 26.17 2.57
C GLY A 641 -2.67 26.05 2.44
N ASP A 642 -1.88 26.59 3.38
CA ASP A 642 -0.40 26.56 3.29
C ASP A 642 0.28 25.35 3.98
N GLY A 643 -0.51 24.43 4.53
CA GLY A 643 -0.08 23.21 5.23
C GLY A 643 0.25 23.44 6.71
N LYS A 644 -0.18 24.57 7.30
CA LYS A 644 0.19 24.99 8.66
C LYS A 644 -1.02 25.51 9.43
N SER A 645 -0.97 25.35 10.74
CA SER A 645 -2.00 25.83 11.66
C SER A 645 -2.00 27.34 11.76
N ASP A 646 -3.13 27.93 11.44
CA ASP A 646 -3.45 29.34 11.67
C ASP A 646 -4.22 29.54 12.98
N ILE A 647 -4.41 30.80 13.39
CA ILE A 647 -5.05 31.15 14.67
C ILE A 647 -6.35 31.91 14.45
N LEU A 648 -7.48 31.28 14.78
CA LEU A 648 -8.76 31.97 14.90
C LEU A 648 -8.86 32.69 16.26
N TRP A 649 -9.15 33.98 16.21
CA TRP A 649 -9.38 34.85 17.36
C TRP A 649 -10.85 35.28 17.44
N HIS A 650 -11.45 35.17 18.63
CA HIS A 650 -12.77 35.72 18.96
C HIS A 650 -12.65 36.78 20.06
N ASP A 651 -13.30 37.93 19.90
CA ASP A 651 -13.50 38.89 21.00
C ASP A 651 -14.90 38.68 21.63
N PRO A 652 -14.99 38.07 22.83
CA PRO A 652 -16.27 37.80 23.47
C PRO A 652 -17.05 39.06 23.87
N LYS A 653 -16.39 40.23 23.96
CA LYS A 653 -17.02 41.53 24.24
C LYS A 653 -17.52 42.21 22.97
N THR A 654 -16.65 42.39 21.97
CA THR A 654 -17.03 43.14 20.75
C THR A 654 -17.68 42.27 19.67
N LYS A 655 -17.72 40.95 19.89
CA LYS A 655 -18.20 39.90 18.97
C LYS A 655 -17.51 39.88 17.61
N ALA A 656 -16.30 40.43 17.54
CA ALA A 656 -15.46 40.39 16.35
C ALA A 656 -14.72 39.05 16.24
N ASN A 657 -14.43 38.65 15.00
CA ASN A 657 -13.68 37.46 14.65
C ASN A 657 -12.59 37.83 13.65
N LEU A 658 -11.43 37.18 13.72
CA LEU A 658 -10.39 37.28 12.69
C LEU A 658 -9.48 36.05 12.77
N VAL A 659 -8.86 35.70 11.66
CA VAL A 659 -7.78 34.72 11.57
C VAL A 659 -6.45 35.47 11.47
N TRP A 660 -5.39 34.88 12.01
CA TRP A 660 -4.00 35.24 11.70
C TRP A 660 -3.39 34.11 10.89
N GLU A 661 -2.97 34.42 9.65
CA GLU A 661 -2.14 33.53 8.84
C GLU A 661 -0.71 33.43 9.44
N ILE A 662 -0.17 32.23 9.64
CA ILE A 662 1.07 31.93 10.39
C ILE A 662 2.09 31.17 9.52
N GLY A 663 3.03 31.92 8.94
CA GLY A 663 4.16 31.35 8.21
C GLY A 663 5.32 30.93 9.13
N SER A 664 6.26 30.19 8.56
CA SER A 664 7.42 29.60 9.27
C SER A 664 8.27 30.59 10.09
N LYS A 665 8.26 31.89 9.71
CA LYS A 665 8.99 33.01 10.35
C LYS A 665 8.12 33.87 11.29
N GLY A 666 6.81 33.66 11.33
CA GLY A 666 5.86 34.53 12.01
C GLY A 666 4.58 34.75 11.20
N LYS A 667 3.66 35.53 11.79
CA LYS A 667 2.40 35.92 11.17
C LYS A 667 2.60 36.60 9.81
N LEU A 668 1.93 36.08 8.78
CA LEU A 668 1.88 36.59 7.41
C LEU A 668 0.77 37.63 7.24
N GLY A 669 -0.46 37.31 7.64
CA GLY A 669 -1.68 38.04 7.21
C GLY A 669 -2.72 38.31 8.31
N VAL A 670 -3.84 38.93 7.91
CA VAL A 670 -5.07 39.02 8.72
C VAL A 670 -6.31 38.96 7.84
N ILE A 671 -6.87 37.77 7.72
CA ILE A 671 -8.26 37.57 7.33
C ILE A 671 -9.19 38.12 8.45
N ARG A 672 -10.03 39.12 8.12
CA ARG A 672 -11.06 39.64 9.05
C ARG A 672 -12.39 38.97 8.76
N LEU A 673 -13.02 38.42 9.81
CA LEU A 673 -14.28 37.68 9.68
C LEU A 673 -15.47 38.49 10.23
N PRO A 674 -16.72 38.18 9.82
CA PRO A 674 -17.90 38.88 10.31
C PRO A 674 -18.09 38.78 11.83
N LYS A 675 -18.99 39.61 12.38
CA LYS A 675 -19.34 39.56 13.81
C LYS A 675 -20.42 38.52 14.09
N ILE A 676 -20.21 37.62 15.05
CA ILE A 676 -21.23 36.65 15.48
C ILE A 676 -21.94 37.10 16.76
N ARG A 677 -23.20 37.53 16.62
CA ARG A 677 -24.03 38.03 17.75
C ARG A 677 -24.77 36.88 18.41
N GLY A 678 -24.81 36.89 19.75
CA GLY A 678 -25.45 35.86 20.56
C GLY A 678 -24.48 35.16 21.51
N ALA A 679 -24.84 33.94 21.93
CA ALA A 679 -24.08 33.10 22.85
C ALA A 679 -23.20 32.04 22.12
N TRP A 680 -23.02 32.19 20.80
CA TRP A 680 -22.27 31.24 19.97
C TRP A 680 -20.82 31.05 20.45
N THR A 681 -20.38 29.81 20.43
CA THR A 681 -19.01 29.35 20.69
C THR A 681 -18.55 28.52 19.50
N VAL A 682 -17.26 28.57 19.16
CA VAL A 682 -16.68 27.57 18.25
C VAL A 682 -16.81 26.21 18.93
N ALA A 683 -17.37 25.24 18.22
CA ALA A 683 -17.44 23.85 18.63
C ALA A 683 -16.27 23.06 18.02
N GLU A 684 -15.97 23.31 16.74
CA GLU A 684 -14.91 22.61 16.01
C GLU A 684 -14.32 23.49 14.89
N ILE A 685 -13.06 23.22 14.56
CA ILE A 685 -12.36 23.71 13.38
C ILE A 685 -11.96 22.49 12.56
N GLY A 686 -12.22 22.54 11.26
CA GLY A 686 -11.89 21.50 10.29
C GLY A 686 -12.40 21.95 8.93
N ASP A 687 -11.87 21.40 7.85
CA ASP A 687 -12.42 21.60 6.52
C ASP A 687 -13.85 21.02 6.48
N PHE A 688 -14.85 21.88 6.20
CA PHE A 688 -16.27 21.51 6.08
C PHE A 688 -16.82 21.80 4.67
N ASN A 689 -15.96 22.10 3.69
CA ASN A 689 -16.35 22.45 2.32
C ASN A 689 -15.53 21.77 1.22
N GLY A 690 -14.42 21.11 1.56
CA GLY A 690 -13.49 20.44 0.65
C GLY A 690 -12.52 21.37 -0.07
N ASP A 691 -12.33 22.63 0.37
CA ASP A 691 -11.44 23.59 -0.32
C ASP A 691 -9.98 23.58 0.17
N GLY A 692 -9.64 22.66 1.08
CA GLY A 692 -8.31 22.52 1.67
C GLY A 692 -8.04 23.52 2.81
N MET A 693 -8.98 24.43 3.08
CA MET A 693 -8.91 25.37 4.20
C MET A 693 -9.88 24.98 5.31
N SER A 694 -9.57 25.43 6.52
CA SER A 694 -10.31 25.09 7.73
C SER A 694 -11.51 26.03 7.88
N ASP A 695 -12.67 25.43 8.07
CA ASP A 695 -13.90 26.11 8.37
C ASP A 695 -14.17 26.21 9.87
N ILE A 696 -15.19 26.98 10.24
CA ILE A 696 -15.54 27.24 11.65
C ILE A 696 -16.96 26.75 11.92
N LEU A 697 -17.09 25.63 12.64
CA LEU A 697 -18.37 25.19 13.19
C LEU A 697 -18.65 25.96 14.48
N TRP A 698 -19.64 26.84 14.44
CA TRP A 698 -20.19 27.49 15.63
C TRP A 698 -21.39 26.71 16.17
N GLN A 699 -21.48 26.55 17.49
CA GLN A 699 -22.66 26.07 18.18
C GLN A 699 -23.22 27.15 19.10
N ASN A 700 -24.55 27.26 19.16
CA ASN A 700 -25.26 28.06 20.16
C ASN A 700 -25.66 27.15 21.33
N PRO A 701 -24.97 27.20 22.49
CA PRO A 701 -25.19 26.24 23.58
C PRO A 701 -26.58 26.36 24.22
N LYS A 702 -27.30 27.47 23.99
CA LYS A 702 -28.68 27.69 24.46
C LYS A 702 -29.74 27.08 23.55
N THR A 703 -29.63 27.29 22.23
CA THR A 703 -30.65 26.83 21.25
C THR A 703 -30.31 25.49 20.61
N LYS A 704 -29.09 24.98 20.81
CA LYS A 704 -28.50 23.80 20.13
C LYS A 704 -28.42 23.91 18.61
N ALA A 705 -28.67 25.11 18.06
CA ALA A 705 -28.40 25.41 16.66
C ALA A 705 -26.88 25.39 16.40
N ASN A 706 -26.50 24.82 15.27
CA ASN A 706 -25.15 24.88 14.70
C ASN A 706 -25.14 25.88 13.53
N LEU A 707 -23.94 26.29 13.10
CA LEU A 707 -23.72 27.26 12.02
C LEU A 707 -22.29 27.12 11.50
N VAL A 708 -22.09 26.69 10.25
CA VAL A 708 -20.77 26.59 9.63
C VAL A 708 -20.45 27.91 8.92
N TRP A 709 -19.23 28.39 9.10
CA TRP A 709 -18.67 29.51 8.34
C TRP A 709 -17.60 28.97 7.40
N GLN A 710 -17.93 28.92 6.10
CA GLN A 710 -16.95 28.58 5.07
C GLN A 710 -15.93 29.72 4.92
N ILE A 711 -14.65 29.40 5.06
CA ILE A 711 -13.52 30.33 4.97
C ILE A 711 -12.92 30.25 3.55
N GLY A 712 -11.74 30.79 3.33
CA GLY A 712 -11.09 30.87 2.02
C GLY A 712 -10.19 32.10 1.89
N PRO A 713 -9.51 32.28 0.73
CA PRO A 713 -8.40 33.24 0.54
C PRO A 713 -8.71 34.73 0.78
N LYS A 714 -9.98 35.10 0.96
CA LYS A 714 -10.45 36.48 1.19
C LYS A 714 -11.33 36.61 2.45
N GLY A 715 -11.37 35.57 3.29
CA GLY A 715 -12.23 35.45 4.45
C GLY A 715 -13.55 34.74 4.17
N ARG A 716 -14.50 34.85 5.11
CA ARG A 716 -15.71 34.02 5.10
C ARG A 716 -16.52 34.16 3.80
N GLN A 717 -16.55 33.08 3.02
CA GLN A 717 -17.25 32.99 1.74
C GLN A 717 -18.77 32.85 1.94
N SER A 718 -19.21 31.92 2.79
CA SER A 718 -20.63 31.57 2.93
C SER A 718 -21.09 31.40 4.39
N ILE A 719 -22.31 30.88 4.57
CA ILE A 719 -22.84 30.32 5.82
C ILE A 719 -23.60 29.04 5.43
N MET A 720 -23.46 27.98 6.23
CA MET A 720 -24.36 26.81 6.22
C MET A 720 -25.02 26.61 7.59
#